data_AF-A0A1M5YL24-F1
#
_entry.id   AF-A0A1M5YL24-F1
#
_cell.length_a   1.000
_cell.length_b   1.000
_cell.length_c   1.000
_cell.angle_alpha   90.00
_cell.angle_beta   90.00
_cell.angle_gamma   90.00
#
_symmetry.space_group_name_H-M   'P 1'
#
loop_
_entity.id
_entity.type
_entity.pdbx_description
1 polymer ?
#
loop_
_entity_poly.entity_id
_entity_poly.type
_entity_poly.pdbx_seq_one_letter_code
_entity_poly.pdbx_strand_id
1 'polypeptide(L)'
;MLLPESEEATAALLRDRQATLVAAAEHNLEAVAFVVLGERFGSCTKIPRTKDEREHFLLEDTQGGSAKICVDAIPMEMGTIAYTVTNTTSGYYIVQLSDRLPSEHLSRVLAHEVGELVAVRDRSSQGLAPVRENFLNQGAEIGDRAELSSQDHGRIGELNWLATRASDVELPEQQRAEARSELSAMLDRCGMRPVAALAEADTYNAESKAARARHLASKDFLSVDAERLVDALAHPIEQLPPADATALQASRDAAVRAQRQVEAFIGRREVTMPLPGYDQNGLPLPRDQLAPAAAQWAEYRAQVSQRTVQSLAGQLAAGQFPLRQVVIGGGASLTGRSPDALLIDGVGRWHLDPGDGIVQSADQDRDLAQWMGVDPYAAVEDPRHRISIHAVRVWEDQLATQGDLVNGHARLRLGRNGELLAEVRPLGEDGKESPAPLWVACDGTPSIATGLTPEVVPGMPRGDFAVESRAEAVRLIGDRLRELEGQGTAGAGELRAWLTQAERGGADTRTVLDALNASPALKDALISGLEPDAATRMGNCFTALDSTRKWESAREAAPGRALLGDEVAESRFDAHAAKEWIVVGSGGTAVANAEIILIQNREAHVTIIGSKPPPALQHQVQFPAMQEKYGHGENGEKRLSFVEARVGAIETYQDEQGVTRFQVPYVDQDTKERHMARGDGYVTSLGRTNPLPPALQDLANAVRDRGGEISGDLLFDRDDQYIGYGLTFAVDGHEHRVDVDGAASWQLPREVFAPETGIQGELNRMGVRGLPSETGNAAPGFSPIARQSALRARAVAAAAAGDETAVRRTPTVPERWRRPEPSQNQTRGQVQEAAPTPSVPGSHLWQLGMPQGATTRPSAPARQPQQQPPGHEPPTPTPTVGMGD
;
A
#
# COMPACT_ATOMS: atom_id res chain seq x y z
N MET A 1 -13.72 6.43 32.75
CA MET A 1 -13.53 7.89 32.62
C MET A 1 -12.16 8.25 33.17
N LEU A 2 -11.16 8.30 32.28
CA LEU A 2 -9.96 9.10 32.51
C LEU A 2 -10.29 10.55 32.10
N LEU A 3 -9.56 11.53 32.62
CA LEU A 3 -9.83 12.95 32.35
C LEU A 3 -9.24 13.36 30.98
N PRO A 4 -9.98 14.10 30.14
CA PRO A 4 -9.51 14.47 28.79
C PRO A 4 -8.20 15.30 28.80
N GLU A 5 -7.95 16.07 29.86
CA GLU A 5 -6.69 16.81 30.06
C GLU A 5 -5.43 15.90 30.07
N SER A 6 -5.58 14.60 30.40
CA SER A 6 -4.45 13.66 30.43
C SER A 6 -4.07 13.09 29.06
N GLU A 7 -5.03 12.98 28.14
CA GLU A 7 -4.81 12.45 26.78
C GLU A 7 -4.20 13.53 25.88
N GLU A 8 -4.69 14.78 25.93
CA GLU A 8 -4.12 15.91 25.19
C GLU A 8 -2.67 16.21 25.59
N ALA A 9 -2.37 16.20 26.90
CA ALA A 9 -1.01 16.41 27.41
C ALA A 9 -0.04 15.31 26.95
N THR A 10 -0.51 14.06 26.92
CA THR A 10 0.27 12.91 26.45
C THR A 10 0.50 12.98 24.92
N ALA A 11 -0.51 13.39 24.15
CA ALA A 11 -0.37 13.56 22.71
C ALA A 11 0.55 14.73 22.32
N ALA A 12 0.51 15.84 23.07
CA ALA A 12 1.44 16.96 22.88
C ALA A 12 2.89 16.53 23.13
N LEU A 13 3.15 15.77 24.20
CA LEU A 13 4.47 15.22 24.51
C LEU A 13 4.99 14.27 23.42
N LEU A 14 4.11 13.44 22.84
CA LEU A 14 4.47 12.52 21.76
C LEU A 14 4.83 13.26 20.45
N ARG A 15 4.13 14.36 20.13
CA ARG A 15 4.49 15.21 18.98
C ARG A 15 5.81 15.95 19.18
N ASP A 16 6.06 16.49 20.38
CA ASP A 16 7.32 17.18 20.70
C ASP A 16 8.52 16.21 20.62
N ARG A 17 8.33 14.96 21.07
CA ARG A 17 9.30 13.87 20.86
C ARG A 17 9.55 13.57 19.38
N GLN A 18 8.50 13.46 18.56
CA GLN A 18 8.66 13.26 17.11
C GLN A 18 9.43 14.41 16.45
N ALA A 19 9.08 15.67 16.77
CA ALA A 19 9.77 16.85 16.24
C ALA A 19 11.25 16.87 16.64
N THR A 20 11.55 16.55 17.90
CA THR A 20 12.92 16.47 18.42
C THR A 20 13.71 15.36 17.72
N LEU A 21 13.10 14.19 17.48
CA LEU A 21 13.74 13.06 16.80
C LEU A 21 14.07 13.39 15.34
N VAL A 22 13.14 14.02 14.61
CA VAL A 22 13.36 14.47 13.23
C VAL A 22 14.44 15.54 13.17
N ALA A 23 14.38 16.58 14.01
CA ALA A 23 15.39 17.65 14.03
C ALA A 23 16.79 17.13 14.39
N ALA A 24 16.90 16.16 15.30
CA ALA A 24 18.16 15.49 15.61
C ALA A 24 18.66 14.62 14.44
N ALA A 25 17.76 13.99 13.67
CA ALA A 25 18.12 13.19 12.51
C ALA A 25 18.63 14.08 11.37
N GLU A 26 17.90 15.16 11.07
CA GLU A 26 18.28 16.20 10.11
C GLU A 26 19.63 16.87 10.45
N HIS A 27 19.98 16.97 11.75
CA HIS A 27 21.26 17.49 12.19
C HIS A 27 22.39 16.47 12.01
N ASN A 28 22.14 15.19 12.34
CA ASN A 28 23.17 14.16 12.37
C ASN A 28 23.44 13.50 11.00
N LEU A 29 22.53 13.63 10.03
CA LEU A 29 22.57 12.90 8.76
C LEU A 29 23.89 13.11 7.98
N GLU A 30 24.41 14.34 7.92
CA GLU A 30 25.68 14.63 7.23
C GLU A 30 26.88 13.90 7.88
N ALA A 31 26.99 13.96 9.21
CA ALA A 31 28.04 13.28 9.95
C ALA A 31 27.93 11.74 9.87
N VAL A 32 26.70 11.21 9.91
CA VAL A 32 26.44 9.78 9.73
C VAL A 32 26.81 9.35 8.31
N ALA A 33 26.39 10.09 7.28
CA ALA A 33 26.70 9.78 5.88
C ALA A 33 28.22 9.82 5.61
N PHE A 34 28.95 10.78 6.19
CA PHE A 34 30.40 10.83 6.14
C PHE A 34 31.05 9.57 6.73
N VAL A 35 30.59 9.11 7.91
CA VAL A 35 31.12 7.90 8.56
C VAL A 35 30.78 6.61 7.79
N VAL A 36 29.59 6.52 7.21
CA VAL A 36 29.16 5.32 6.45
C VAL A 36 29.87 5.22 5.10
N LEU A 37 30.03 6.32 4.37
CA LEU A 37 30.67 6.34 3.05
C LEU A 37 32.19 6.46 3.08
N GLY A 38 32.78 7.04 4.13
CA GLY A 38 34.23 7.26 4.23
C GLY A 38 34.78 8.05 3.04
N GLU A 39 35.78 7.50 2.35
CA GLU A 39 36.39 8.11 1.16
C GLU A 39 35.41 8.27 -0.03
N ARG A 40 34.27 7.58 -0.01
CA ARG A 40 33.21 7.78 -1.01
C ARG A 40 32.38 9.04 -0.74
N PHE A 41 32.43 9.64 0.45
CA PHE A 41 31.59 10.80 0.77
C PHE A 41 31.96 12.04 -0.06
N GLY A 42 31.00 12.56 -0.83
CA GLY A 42 31.15 13.81 -1.58
C GLY A 42 30.53 15.00 -0.85
N SER A 43 29.21 14.97 -0.66
CA SER A 43 28.46 16.00 0.06
C SER A 43 27.14 15.45 0.64
N CYS A 44 26.58 16.10 1.66
CA CYS A 44 25.21 15.85 2.12
C CYS A 44 24.52 17.18 2.42
N THR A 45 23.93 17.82 1.40
CA THR A 45 23.48 19.21 1.47
C THR A 45 21.96 19.36 1.54
N LYS A 46 21.45 20.35 2.27
CA LYS A 46 20.01 20.63 2.34
C LYS A 46 19.48 21.21 1.02
N ILE A 47 18.48 20.56 0.45
CA ILE A 47 17.71 21.03 -0.70
C ILE A 47 16.66 22.03 -0.18
N PRO A 48 16.40 23.17 -0.87
CA PRO A 48 15.35 24.11 -0.48
C PRO A 48 13.98 23.43 -0.30
N ARG A 49 13.28 23.77 0.79
CA ARG A 49 11.99 23.16 1.15
C ARG A 49 11.01 23.17 -0.02
N THR A 50 10.43 22.01 -0.30
CA THR A 50 9.35 21.87 -1.29
C THR A 50 8.03 22.40 -0.71
N LYS A 51 6.95 22.40 -1.51
CA LYS A 51 5.62 22.86 -1.07
C LYS A 51 4.97 22.00 0.04
N ASP A 52 5.55 20.85 0.39
CA ASP A 52 5.07 19.95 1.45
C ASP A 52 5.88 20.07 2.77
N GLU A 53 6.60 21.19 2.94
CA GLU A 53 7.29 21.63 4.17
C GLU A 53 8.43 20.74 4.70
N ARG A 54 8.55 19.49 4.23
CA ARG A 54 9.60 18.52 4.57
C ARG A 54 10.98 18.97 4.07
N GLU A 55 11.98 18.85 4.92
CA GLU A 55 13.38 19.03 4.51
C GLU A 55 13.86 17.79 3.74
N HIS A 56 14.69 18.04 2.74
CA HIS A 56 15.27 17.02 1.88
C HIS A 56 16.78 17.26 1.78
N PHE A 57 17.56 16.19 1.69
CA PHE A 57 19.01 16.24 1.63
C PHE A 57 19.48 15.59 0.34
N LEU A 58 20.40 16.24 -0.38
CA LEU A 58 21.11 15.65 -1.50
C LEU A 58 22.40 15.03 -0.95
N LEU A 59 22.44 13.70 -0.89
CA LEU A 59 23.65 12.93 -0.65
C LEU A 59 24.34 12.67 -2.00
N GLU A 60 25.61 13.04 -2.12
CA GLU A 60 26.45 12.83 -3.28
C GLU A 60 27.71 12.05 -2.89
N ASP A 61 28.14 11.13 -3.75
CA ASP A 61 29.39 10.37 -3.58
C ASP A 61 30.46 10.76 -4.62
N THR A 62 31.72 10.41 -4.33
CA THR A 62 32.88 10.72 -5.19
C THR A 62 32.91 9.89 -6.49
N GLN A 63 31.98 8.96 -6.67
CA GLN A 63 31.82 8.11 -7.86
C GLN A 63 30.69 8.60 -8.78
N GLY A 64 29.98 9.67 -8.41
CA GLY A 64 28.89 10.28 -9.19
C GLY A 64 27.49 9.75 -8.84
N GLY A 65 27.37 8.89 -7.83
CA GLY A 65 26.09 8.43 -7.30
C GLY A 65 25.45 9.50 -6.42
N SER A 66 24.14 9.72 -6.57
CA SER A 66 23.37 10.65 -5.73
C SER A 66 22.08 10.04 -5.19
N ALA A 67 21.60 10.56 -4.06
CA ALA A 67 20.35 10.16 -3.43
C ALA A 67 19.67 11.37 -2.76
N LYS A 68 18.36 11.50 -2.91
CA LYS A 68 17.55 12.52 -2.23
C LYS A 68 16.89 11.89 -1.01
N ILE A 69 17.33 12.27 0.18
CA ILE A 69 16.92 11.67 1.45
C ILE A 69 15.91 12.60 2.15
N CYS A 70 14.83 12.04 2.65
CA CYS A 70 13.91 12.67 3.59
C CYS A 70 13.82 11.80 4.86
N VAL A 71 13.60 12.42 6.02
CA VAL A 71 13.45 11.72 7.30
C VAL A 71 12.15 12.17 7.99
N ASP A 72 11.36 11.23 8.53
CA ASP A 72 10.20 11.51 9.39
C ASP A 72 10.14 10.48 10.53
N ALA A 73 9.51 10.84 11.66
CA ALA A 73 9.28 9.98 12.81
C ALA A 73 7.79 9.64 12.91
N ILE A 74 7.42 8.38 12.66
CA ILE A 74 6.01 7.93 12.54
C ILE A 74 5.68 6.80 13.54
N PRO A 75 4.39 6.56 13.84
CA PRO A 75 3.98 5.36 14.55
C PRO A 75 4.36 4.10 13.77
N MET A 76 5.06 3.18 14.43
CA MET A 76 5.46 1.89 13.85
C MET A 76 5.02 0.70 14.71
N GLU A 77 4.92 -0.46 14.04
CA GLU A 77 4.72 -1.78 14.62
C GLU A 77 5.75 -2.07 15.73
N MET A 78 5.32 -2.76 16.79
CA MET A 78 6.20 -3.15 17.89
C MET A 78 7.32 -4.10 17.40
N GLY A 79 8.57 -3.66 17.55
CA GLY A 79 9.75 -4.37 17.04
C GLY A 79 10.33 -3.79 15.74
N THR A 80 9.72 -2.76 15.17
CA THR A 80 10.27 -1.97 14.06
C THR A 80 10.80 -0.64 14.59
N ILE A 81 12.10 -0.39 14.43
CA ILE A 81 12.77 0.83 14.92
C ILE A 81 12.96 1.89 13.82
N ALA A 82 13.15 1.46 12.58
CA ALA A 82 13.20 2.28 11.37
C ALA A 82 13.04 1.39 10.13
N TYR A 83 12.87 2.01 8.96
CA TYR A 83 13.13 1.44 7.64
C TYR A 83 13.24 2.54 6.57
N THR A 84 13.83 2.21 5.42
CA THR A 84 13.98 3.13 4.27
C THR A 84 13.06 2.75 3.12
N VAL A 85 12.03 3.57 2.84
CA VAL A 85 11.25 3.44 1.61
C VAL A 85 12.11 3.89 0.43
N THR A 86 12.22 3.03 -0.58
CA THR A 86 13.17 3.17 -1.68
C THR A 86 12.46 3.53 -2.99
N ASN A 87 12.94 4.57 -3.68
CA ASN A 87 12.55 4.85 -5.06
C ASN A 87 13.79 5.19 -5.91
N THR A 88 14.45 4.15 -6.40
CA THR A 88 15.61 4.22 -7.31
C THR A 88 15.27 4.85 -8.67
N THR A 89 14.02 4.76 -9.13
CA THR A 89 13.55 5.35 -10.39
C THR A 89 13.60 6.88 -10.37
N SER A 90 13.22 7.52 -9.26
CA SER A 90 13.30 8.99 -9.12
C SER A 90 14.47 9.49 -8.25
N GLY A 91 15.24 8.56 -7.68
CA GLY A 91 16.40 8.84 -6.81
C GLY A 91 16.02 9.31 -5.41
N TYR A 92 14.80 9.05 -4.95
CA TYR A 92 14.30 9.46 -3.64
C TYR A 92 14.27 8.29 -2.66
N TYR A 93 14.58 8.59 -1.40
CA TYR A 93 14.61 7.64 -0.29
C TYR A 93 14.03 8.31 0.94
N ILE A 94 13.20 7.58 1.68
CA ILE A 94 12.50 8.11 2.85
C ILE A 94 12.81 7.22 4.05
N VAL A 95 13.67 7.72 4.94
CA VAL A 95 14.01 7.07 6.20
C VAL A 95 12.89 7.36 7.18
N GLN A 96 12.09 6.34 7.49
CA GLN A 96 11.05 6.45 8.49
C GLN A 96 11.58 5.89 9.80
N LEU A 97 11.50 6.68 10.87
CA LEU A 97 11.93 6.32 12.21
C LEU A 97 10.71 6.01 13.07
N SER A 98 10.83 5.06 13.99
CA SER A 98 9.81 4.81 15.00
C SER A 98 9.73 6.01 15.96
N ASP A 99 8.53 6.56 16.18
CA ASP A 99 8.30 7.61 17.19
C ASP A 99 8.61 7.17 18.63
N ARG A 100 8.82 5.85 18.83
CA ARG A 100 9.25 5.24 20.10
C ARG A 100 10.77 5.08 20.21
N LEU A 101 11.55 5.38 19.17
CA LEU A 101 13.02 5.29 19.14
C LEU A 101 13.66 6.18 20.22
N PRO A 102 14.54 5.66 21.09
CA PRO A 102 15.34 6.48 22.00
C PRO A 102 16.39 7.29 21.23
N SER A 103 16.60 8.55 21.61
CA SER A 103 17.45 9.50 20.88
C SER A 103 18.94 9.11 20.90
N GLU A 104 19.40 8.43 21.95
CA GLU A 104 20.75 7.88 22.08
C GLU A 104 21.09 6.84 21.00
N HIS A 105 20.08 6.21 20.40
CA HIS A 105 20.23 5.19 19.37
C HIS A 105 20.10 5.75 17.94
N LEU A 106 19.62 6.99 17.78
CA LEU A 106 19.25 7.60 16.51
C LEU A 106 20.36 7.51 15.46
N SER A 107 21.55 8.03 15.74
CA SER A 107 22.63 8.10 14.73
C SER A 107 23.15 6.73 14.31
N ARG A 108 23.05 5.72 15.19
CA ARG A 108 23.38 4.33 14.85
C ARG A 108 22.32 3.72 13.93
N VAL A 109 21.04 3.99 14.18
CA VAL A 109 19.94 3.58 13.29
C VAL A 109 20.07 4.28 11.94
N LEU A 110 20.34 5.58 11.90
CA LEU A 110 20.61 6.30 10.65
C LEU A 110 21.81 5.72 9.90
N ALA A 111 22.86 5.25 10.59
CA ALA A 111 24.00 4.61 9.94
C ALA A 111 23.62 3.28 9.27
N HIS A 112 22.68 2.53 9.87
CA HIS A 112 22.09 1.34 9.26
C HIS A 112 21.31 1.70 7.98
N GLU A 113 20.38 2.65 8.09
CA GLU A 113 19.51 3.06 6.99
C GLU A 113 20.29 3.67 5.81
N VAL A 114 21.33 4.49 6.08
CA VAL A 114 22.21 5.01 5.02
C VAL A 114 23.04 3.91 4.37
N GLY A 115 23.48 2.89 5.13
CA GLY A 115 24.19 1.73 4.58
C GLY A 115 23.31 0.88 3.65
N GLU A 116 22.09 0.58 4.08
CA GLU A 116 21.05 -0.08 3.26
C GLU A 116 20.79 0.72 1.97
N LEU A 117 20.51 2.02 2.10
CA LEU A 117 20.20 2.95 1.00
C LEU A 117 21.29 2.97 -0.08
N VAL A 118 22.55 3.14 0.33
CA VAL A 118 23.68 3.20 -0.60
C VAL A 118 23.84 1.88 -1.34
N ALA A 119 23.71 0.74 -0.66
CA ALA A 119 23.81 -0.57 -1.28
C ALA A 119 22.70 -0.83 -2.31
N VAL A 120 21.45 -0.43 -2.02
CA VAL A 120 20.33 -0.56 -2.96
C VAL A 120 20.51 0.34 -4.18
N ARG A 121 20.87 1.61 -3.96
CA ARG A 121 21.20 2.57 -5.02
C ARG A 121 22.29 2.03 -5.96
N ASP A 122 23.38 1.55 -5.38
CA ASP A 122 24.55 1.10 -6.13
C ASP A 122 24.25 -0.15 -6.96
N ARG A 123 23.52 -1.13 -6.42
CA ARG A 123 23.09 -2.33 -7.18
C ARG A 123 22.04 -2.00 -8.24
N SER A 124 21.04 -1.17 -7.92
CA SER A 124 19.97 -0.78 -8.84
C SER A 124 20.51 0.04 -10.03
N SER A 125 21.50 0.91 -9.82
CA SER A 125 22.17 1.62 -10.92
C SER A 125 22.93 0.71 -11.90
N GLN A 126 23.32 -0.49 -11.45
CA GLN A 126 23.91 -1.55 -12.27
C GLN A 126 22.87 -2.52 -12.88
N GLY A 127 21.57 -2.30 -12.63
CA GLY A 127 20.50 -3.21 -13.04
C GLY A 127 20.46 -4.53 -12.25
N LEU A 128 21.10 -4.59 -11.08
CA LEU A 128 21.23 -5.82 -10.29
C LEU A 128 20.14 -5.92 -9.21
N ALA A 129 19.44 -7.04 -9.18
CA ALA A 129 18.55 -7.42 -8.08
C ALA A 129 19.29 -7.46 -6.71
N PRO A 130 18.60 -7.26 -5.58
CA PRO A 130 19.20 -7.36 -4.26
C PRO A 130 19.67 -8.78 -3.94
N VAL A 131 20.70 -8.88 -3.10
CA VAL A 131 21.13 -10.17 -2.52
C VAL A 131 20.13 -10.53 -1.44
N ARG A 132 19.48 -11.70 -1.56
CA ARG A 132 18.44 -12.16 -0.63
C ARG A 132 18.99 -12.74 0.68
N GLU A 133 20.22 -13.23 0.67
CA GLU A 133 20.85 -13.89 1.81
C GLU A 133 21.76 -12.92 2.53
N ASN A 134 21.54 -12.76 3.85
CA ASN A 134 22.37 -11.90 4.69
C ASN A 134 23.63 -12.66 5.11
N PHE A 135 24.74 -12.40 4.42
CA PHE A 135 26.01 -13.09 4.62
C PHE A 135 26.56 -12.86 6.03
N LEU A 136 26.25 -11.70 6.65
CA LEU A 136 26.62 -11.36 8.02
C LEU A 136 25.61 -11.87 9.06
N ASN A 137 24.70 -12.80 8.75
CA ASN A 137 23.99 -13.52 9.80
C ASN A 137 24.92 -14.56 10.46
N GLN A 138 24.97 -14.55 11.79
CA GLN A 138 25.52 -15.66 12.57
C GLN A 138 24.83 -16.98 12.16
N GLY A 139 25.62 -17.97 11.76
CA GLY A 139 25.10 -19.26 11.27
C GLY A 139 24.69 -19.31 9.80
N ALA A 140 24.80 -18.22 9.03
CA ALA A 140 24.59 -18.27 7.58
C ALA A 140 25.58 -19.23 6.89
N GLU A 141 25.11 -19.98 5.90
CA GLU A 141 25.97 -20.86 5.10
C GLU A 141 26.98 -20.03 4.29
N ILE A 142 28.23 -20.49 4.23
CA ILE A 142 29.27 -19.84 3.41
C ILE A 142 29.28 -20.50 2.04
N GLY A 143 28.46 -19.96 1.13
CA GLY A 143 28.42 -20.38 -0.27
C GLY A 143 29.64 -19.92 -1.08
N ASP A 144 29.68 -20.31 -2.36
CA ASP A 144 30.79 -19.98 -3.28
C ASP A 144 30.87 -18.49 -3.66
N ARG A 145 29.86 -17.69 -3.33
CA ARG A 145 29.82 -16.24 -3.57
C ARG A 145 29.72 -15.49 -2.24
N ALA A 146 30.60 -14.53 -2.07
CA ALA A 146 30.62 -13.60 -0.93
C ALA A 146 29.96 -12.26 -1.30
N GLU A 147 28.70 -12.29 -1.76
CA GLU A 147 27.92 -11.07 -2.01
C GLU A 147 27.23 -10.61 -0.70
N LEU A 148 27.23 -9.31 -0.44
CA LEU A 148 26.58 -8.70 0.74
C LEU A 148 25.17 -8.17 0.38
N SER A 149 24.21 -8.36 1.29
CA SER A 149 22.86 -7.78 1.18
C SER A 149 22.83 -6.31 1.62
N SER A 150 21.73 -5.60 1.32
CA SER A 150 21.55 -4.23 1.84
C SER A 150 21.59 -4.19 3.37
N GLN A 151 21.03 -5.22 4.03
CA GLN A 151 21.08 -5.35 5.48
C GLN A 151 22.48 -5.66 6.02
N ASP A 152 23.32 -6.38 5.27
CA ASP A 152 24.73 -6.53 5.61
C ASP A 152 25.46 -5.18 5.51
N HIS A 153 25.18 -4.36 4.49
CA HIS A 153 25.70 -3.00 4.37
C HIS A 153 25.19 -2.06 5.48
N GLY A 154 23.93 -2.17 5.90
CA GLY A 154 23.42 -1.44 7.07
C GLY A 154 24.16 -1.82 8.36
N ARG A 155 24.42 -3.11 8.57
CA ARG A 155 25.24 -3.57 9.71
C ARG A 155 26.67 -3.06 9.66
N ILE A 156 27.27 -2.96 8.48
CA ILE A 156 28.60 -2.35 8.31
C ILE A 156 28.55 -0.84 8.63
N GLY A 157 27.48 -0.14 8.25
CA GLY A 157 27.24 1.25 8.64
C GLY A 157 27.20 1.44 10.16
N GLU A 158 26.50 0.58 10.90
CA GLU A 158 26.51 0.59 12.37
C GLU A 158 27.91 0.31 12.95
N LEU A 159 28.65 -0.65 12.40
CA LEU A 159 30.02 -0.96 12.83
C LEU A 159 30.95 0.24 12.62
N ASN A 160 30.85 0.91 11.47
CA ASN A 160 31.61 2.14 11.17
C ASN A 160 31.27 3.26 12.16
N TRP A 161 29.97 3.46 12.45
CA TRP A 161 29.51 4.45 13.43
C TRP A 161 30.03 4.20 14.84
N LEU A 162 29.88 2.96 15.33
CA LEU A 162 30.38 2.57 16.66
C LEU A 162 31.90 2.67 16.73
N ALA A 163 32.61 2.35 15.65
CA ALA A 163 34.06 2.44 15.60
C ALA A 163 34.57 3.87 15.69
N THR A 164 34.00 4.79 14.91
CA THR A 164 34.31 6.23 15.00
C THR A 164 34.06 6.73 16.42
N ARG A 165 32.92 6.40 17.04
CA ARG A 165 32.64 6.77 18.44
C ARG A 165 33.58 6.15 19.46
N ALA A 166 34.11 4.95 19.24
CA ALA A 166 35.07 4.34 20.15
C ALA A 166 36.48 4.99 20.05
N SER A 167 36.83 5.48 18.86
CA SER A 167 38.11 6.16 18.57
C SER A 167 38.10 7.68 18.82
N ASP A 168 36.93 8.32 18.92
CA ASP A 168 36.80 9.78 19.05
C ASP A 168 37.30 10.31 20.41
N VAL A 169 38.47 10.94 20.39
CA VAL A 169 39.16 11.47 21.58
C VAL A 169 38.43 12.60 22.28
N GLU A 170 37.50 13.28 21.60
CA GLU A 170 36.68 14.34 22.20
C GLU A 170 35.52 13.75 23.03
N LEU A 171 35.14 12.49 22.80
CA LEU A 171 34.11 11.82 23.58
C LEU A 171 34.62 11.36 24.96
N PRO A 172 33.79 11.48 26.02
CA PRO A 172 34.09 10.95 27.34
C PRO A 172 34.48 9.47 27.30
N GLU A 173 35.46 9.08 28.12
CA GLU A 173 36.01 7.71 28.16
C GLU A 173 34.92 6.65 28.35
N GLN A 174 33.89 6.95 29.16
CA GLN A 174 32.73 6.08 29.33
C GLN A 174 31.99 5.83 28.00
N GLN A 175 31.67 6.89 27.24
CA GLN A 175 30.96 6.75 25.96
C GLN A 175 31.78 6.01 24.91
N ARG A 176 33.11 6.20 24.91
CA ARG A 176 34.03 5.42 24.07
C ARG A 176 34.04 3.93 24.45
N ALA A 177 34.08 3.62 25.75
CA ALA A 177 34.05 2.25 26.25
C ALA A 177 32.70 1.56 25.99
N GLU A 178 31.59 2.30 26.10
CA GLU A 178 30.25 1.84 25.72
C GLU A 178 30.17 1.54 24.22
N ALA A 179 30.61 2.45 23.35
CA ALA A 179 30.66 2.23 21.90
C ALA A 179 31.53 1.02 21.50
N ARG A 180 32.71 0.87 22.12
CA ARG A 180 33.59 -0.30 21.95
C ARG A 180 32.89 -1.60 22.38
N SER A 181 32.16 -1.57 23.48
CA SER A 181 31.41 -2.72 24.01
C SER A 181 30.25 -3.11 23.11
N GLU A 182 29.52 -2.15 22.56
CA GLU A 182 28.45 -2.40 21.59
C GLU A 182 28.99 -2.95 20.27
N LEU A 183 30.10 -2.42 19.76
CA LEU A 183 30.77 -2.97 18.57
C LEU A 183 31.20 -4.41 18.83
N SER A 184 31.84 -4.68 19.96
CA SER A 184 32.22 -6.03 20.39
C SER A 184 31.03 -6.98 20.41
N ALA A 185 29.87 -6.57 20.95
CA ALA A 185 28.66 -7.39 20.94
C ALA A 185 28.05 -7.57 19.53
N MET A 186 28.26 -6.61 18.63
CA MET A 186 27.77 -6.69 17.25
C MET A 186 28.55 -7.70 16.41
N LEU A 187 29.84 -7.92 16.67
CA LEU A 187 30.65 -8.91 15.93
C LEU A 187 30.14 -10.36 16.07
N ASP A 188 29.55 -10.73 17.21
CA ASP A 188 28.88 -12.03 17.40
C ASP A 188 27.70 -12.17 16.42
N ARG A 189 26.85 -11.14 16.33
CA ARG A 189 25.65 -11.10 15.47
C ARG A 189 25.99 -11.07 13.99
N CYS A 190 27.03 -10.33 13.64
CA CYS A 190 27.59 -10.25 12.29
C CYS A 190 28.30 -11.56 11.88
N GLY A 191 28.39 -12.56 12.77
CA GLY A 191 29.11 -13.81 12.54
C GLY A 191 30.61 -13.60 12.27
N MET A 192 31.16 -12.44 12.60
CA MET A 192 32.56 -12.03 12.39
C MET A 192 33.48 -12.47 13.54
N ARG A 193 32.92 -13.00 14.63
CA ARG A 193 33.66 -13.65 15.72
C ARG A 193 33.17 -15.09 15.89
N PRO A 194 34.05 -16.09 16.06
CA PRO A 194 33.65 -17.41 16.54
C PRO A 194 33.11 -17.34 17.98
N VAL A 195 31.96 -17.96 18.21
CA VAL A 195 31.28 -18.02 19.53
C VAL A 195 31.47 -19.36 20.22
N ALA A 196 31.74 -20.43 19.46
CA ALA A 196 32.04 -21.76 19.98
C ALA A 196 33.30 -21.73 20.85
N ALA A 197 33.26 -22.45 21.98
CA ALA A 197 34.37 -22.54 22.90
C ALA A 197 35.58 -23.20 22.24
N LEU A 198 36.80 -22.76 22.59
CA LEU A 198 38.06 -23.31 22.06
C LEU A 198 38.23 -24.83 22.31
N ALA A 199 37.49 -25.41 23.25
CA ALA A 199 37.46 -26.86 23.50
C ALA A 199 36.70 -27.65 22.42
N GLU A 200 35.78 -27.01 21.69
CA GLU A 200 34.99 -27.60 20.60
C GLU A 200 35.69 -27.39 19.25
N ALA A 201 36.88 -27.98 19.12
CA ALA A 201 37.83 -27.64 18.05
C ALA A 201 37.25 -27.65 16.63
N ASP A 202 36.41 -28.62 16.27
CA ASP A 202 35.83 -28.70 14.92
C ASP A 202 34.80 -27.58 14.66
N THR A 203 33.89 -27.34 15.61
CA THR A 203 32.92 -26.23 15.57
C THR A 203 33.64 -24.88 15.51
N TYR A 204 34.62 -24.68 16.39
CA TYR A 204 35.44 -23.49 16.47
C TYR A 204 36.20 -23.21 15.16
N ASN A 205 36.80 -24.23 14.54
CA ASN A 205 37.51 -24.10 13.27
C ASN A 205 36.56 -23.73 12.12
N ALA A 206 35.36 -24.32 12.09
CA ALA A 206 34.33 -23.99 11.10
C ALA A 206 33.84 -22.54 11.25
N GLU A 207 33.50 -22.12 12.46
CA GLU A 207 33.09 -20.74 12.75
C GLU A 207 34.20 -19.73 12.46
N SER A 208 35.45 -20.03 12.83
CA SER A 208 36.60 -19.15 12.56
C SER A 208 36.85 -18.96 11.06
N LYS A 209 36.67 -20.02 10.25
CA LYS A 209 36.73 -19.93 8.79
C LYS A 209 35.59 -19.04 8.24
N ALA A 210 34.37 -19.21 8.76
CA ALA A 210 33.21 -18.41 8.35
C ALA A 210 33.36 -16.93 8.74
N ALA A 211 33.80 -16.65 9.97
CA ALA A 211 34.12 -15.32 10.46
C ALA A 211 35.16 -14.60 9.59
N ARG A 212 36.24 -15.30 9.21
CA ARG A 212 37.25 -14.75 8.29
C ARG A 212 36.68 -14.47 6.89
N ALA A 213 35.79 -15.32 6.37
CA ALA A 213 35.14 -15.08 5.08
C ALA A 213 34.24 -13.83 5.12
N ARG A 214 33.45 -13.66 6.20
CA ARG A 214 32.62 -12.48 6.43
C ARG A 214 33.44 -11.20 6.54
N HIS A 215 34.50 -11.20 7.35
CA HIS A 215 35.40 -10.06 7.46
C HIS A 215 36.05 -9.69 6.12
N LEU A 216 36.51 -10.68 5.33
CA LEU A 216 37.06 -10.42 3.99
C LEU A 216 36.04 -9.82 3.02
N ALA A 217 34.77 -10.25 3.07
CA ALA A 217 33.71 -9.69 2.23
C ALA A 217 33.33 -8.25 2.62
N SER A 218 33.38 -7.92 3.91
CA SER A 218 33.06 -6.58 4.43
C SER A 218 34.23 -5.60 4.38
N LYS A 219 35.47 -6.05 4.15
CA LYS A 219 36.69 -5.26 4.32
C LYS A 219 36.65 -3.92 3.60
N ASP A 220 36.28 -3.91 2.32
CA ASP A 220 36.29 -2.70 1.47
C ASP A 220 35.19 -1.68 1.84
N PHE A 221 34.32 -2.02 2.80
CA PHE A 221 33.24 -1.17 3.32
C PHE A 221 33.43 -0.78 4.80
N LEU A 222 34.43 -1.34 5.49
CA LEU A 222 34.77 -0.99 6.86
C LEU A 222 35.63 0.28 6.89
N SER A 223 35.36 1.19 7.83
CA SER A 223 36.23 2.33 8.08
C SER A 223 37.57 1.88 8.69
N VAL A 224 38.62 2.69 8.59
CA VAL A 224 39.96 2.37 9.12
C VAL A 224 39.93 2.11 10.64
N ASP A 225 39.05 2.80 11.38
CA ASP A 225 38.83 2.53 12.80
C ASP A 225 38.02 1.25 13.03
N ALA A 226 37.05 0.94 12.17
CA ALA A 226 36.27 -0.30 12.25
C ALA A 226 37.14 -1.52 11.94
N GLU A 227 37.99 -1.49 10.91
CA GLU A 227 38.96 -2.54 10.62
C GLU A 227 39.89 -2.79 11.82
N ARG A 228 40.47 -1.72 12.40
CA ARG A 228 41.33 -1.81 13.60
C ARG A 228 40.62 -2.40 14.82
N LEU A 229 39.34 -2.06 15.02
CA LEU A 229 38.55 -2.57 16.14
C LEU A 229 38.06 -4.01 15.91
N VAL A 230 37.72 -4.38 14.67
CA VAL A 230 37.44 -5.77 14.28
C VAL A 230 38.69 -6.63 14.52
N ASP A 231 39.87 -6.21 14.06
CA ASP A 231 41.14 -6.91 14.32
C ASP A 231 41.42 -7.09 15.82
N ALA A 232 41.08 -6.09 16.65
CA ALA A 232 41.30 -6.14 18.09
C ALA A 232 40.23 -6.93 18.89
N LEU A 233 39.05 -7.16 18.31
CA LEU A 233 37.87 -7.70 19.02
C LEU A 233 37.30 -8.98 18.41
N ALA A 234 37.62 -9.36 17.17
CA ALA A 234 37.09 -10.55 16.49
C ALA A 234 37.67 -11.89 16.99
N HIS A 235 38.16 -11.93 18.23
CA HIS A 235 38.71 -13.12 18.88
C HIS A 235 37.70 -13.74 19.86
N PRO A 236 37.82 -15.05 20.17
CA PRO A 236 37.06 -15.71 21.23
C PRO A 236 37.10 -14.96 22.55
N ILE A 237 36.05 -15.10 23.37
CA ILE A 237 35.92 -14.37 24.64
C ILE A 237 37.08 -14.66 25.61
N GLU A 238 37.69 -15.84 25.51
CA GLU A 238 38.86 -16.27 26.29
C GLU A 238 40.18 -15.61 25.84
N GLN A 239 40.21 -14.99 24.66
CA GLN A 239 41.35 -14.29 24.08
C GLN A 239 41.20 -12.76 24.12
N LEU A 240 40.03 -12.25 24.53
CA LEU A 240 39.79 -10.82 24.69
C LEU A 240 40.43 -10.25 25.97
N PRO A 241 40.80 -8.95 25.98
CA PRO A 241 41.18 -8.26 27.21
C PRO A 241 40.10 -8.39 28.29
N PRO A 242 40.44 -8.49 29.59
CA PRO A 242 39.45 -8.77 30.65
C PRO A 242 38.26 -7.81 30.71
N ALA A 243 38.46 -6.53 30.38
CA ALA A 243 37.38 -5.55 30.30
C ALA A 243 36.41 -5.84 29.13
N ASP A 244 36.95 -6.06 27.93
CA ASP A 244 36.17 -6.39 26.72
C ASP A 244 35.43 -7.73 26.89
N ALA A 245 36.08 -8.72 27.49
CA ALA A 245 35.47 -10.02 27.80
C ALA A 245 34.30 -9.89 28.80
N THR A 246 34.47 -9.08 29.86
CA THR A 246 33.42 -8.82 30.85
C THR A 246 32.22 -8.10 30.23
N ALA A 247 32.48 -7.08 29.40
CA ALA A 247 31.42 -6.35 28.69
C ALA A 247 30.67 -7.24 27.69
N LEU A 248 31.40 -8.07 26.94
CA LEU A 248 30.80 -9.04 26.01
C LEU A 248 29.93 -10.07 26.75
N GLN A 249 30.40 -10.62 27.87
CA GLN A 249 29.61 -11.56 28.67
C GLN A 249 28.32 -10.89 29.20
N ALA A 250 28.41 -9.66 29.72
CA ALA A 250 27.23 -8.92 30.18
C ALA A 250 26.21 -8.69 29.05
N SER A 251 26.69 -8.44 27.82
CA SER A 251 25.85 -8.30 26.63
C SER A 251 25.19 -9.63 26.23
N ARG A 252 25.93 -10.75 26.24
CA ARG A 252 25.41 -12.11 25.99
C ARG A 252 24.35 -12.51 27.03
N ASP A 253 24.62 -12.29 28.31
CA ASP A 253 23.68 -12.57 29.40
C ASP A 253 22.40 -11.74 29.26
N ALA A 254 22.53 -10.47 28.86
CA ALA A 254 21.40 -9.61 28.58
C ALA A 254 20.61 -10.10 27.35
N ALA A 255 21.27 -10.51 26.27
CA ALA A 255 20.62 -11.06 25.07
C ALA A 255 19.77 -12.29 25.40
N VAL A 256 20.30 -13.22 26.20
CA VAL A 256 19.55 -14.38 26.70
C VAL A 256 18.36 -13.97 27.58
N ARG A 257 18.47 -12.90 28.38
CA ARG A 257 17.33 -12.38 29.18
C ARG A 257 16.20 -11.85 28.30
N ALA A 258 16.49 -11.01 27.29
CA ALA A 258 15.42 -10.50 26.44
C ALA A 258 14.86 -11.57 25.49
N GLN A 259 15.67 -12.51 24.99
CA GLN A 259 15.15 -13.64 24.22
C GLN A 259 14.09 -14.40 25.01
N ARG A 260 14.33 -14.67 26.31
CA ARG A 260 13.34 -15.31 27.19
C ARG A 260 12.09 -14.46 27.44
N GLN A 261 12.21 -13.13 27.44
CA GLN A 261 11.06 -12.22 27.56
C GLN A 261 10.24 -12.18 26.26
N VAL A 262 10.91 -12.18 25.11
CA VAL A 262 10.28 -12.25 23.78
C VAL A 262 9.60 -13.60 23.57
N GLU A 263 10.24 -14.71 23.93
CA GLU A 263 9.66 -16.06 23.87
C GLU A 263 8.48 -16.27 24.82
N ALA A 264 8.40 -15.50 25.92
CA ALA A 264 7.25 -15.47 26.83
C ALA A 264 6.08 -14.59 26.32
N PHE A 265 6.32 -13.72 25.33
CA PHE A 265 5.34 -12.78 24.79
C PHE A 265 4.85 -13.15 23.38
N ILE A 266 5.70 -13.80 22.57
CA ILE A 266 5.35 -14.28 21.23
C ILE A 266 4.83 -15.72 21.33
N GLY A 267 3.50 -15.84 21.32
CA GLY A 267 2.87 -17.09 20.91
C GLY A 267 3.26 -17.42 19.47
N ARG A 268 4.26 -18.29 19.29
CA ARG A 268 4.75 -18.69 17.96
C ARG A 268 3.62 -19.31 17.16
N ARG A 269 3.20 -18.61 16.10
CA ARG A 269 2.38 -19.18 15.03
C ARG A 269 3.20 -19.17 13.76
N GLU A 270 3.87 -20.29 13.48
CA GLU A 270 4.50 -20.51 12.17
C GLU A 270 3.38 -20.57 11.12
N VAL A 271 3.29 -19.51 10.31
CA VAL A 271 2.40 -19.50 9.15
C VAL A 271 3.16 -20.16 8.00
N THR A 272 3.22 -21.49 8.03
CA THR A 272 3.77 -22.30 6.92
C THR A 272 2.78 -22.34 5.77
N MET A 273 2.70 -21.25 5.01
CA MET A 273 2.03 -21.23 3.71
C MET A 273 3.08 -21.43 2.60
N PRO A 274 2.79 -22.20 1.55
CA PRO A 274 3.65 -22.26 0.38
C PRO A 274 3.72 -20.87 -0.27
N LEU A 275 4.94 -20.42 -0.57
CA LEU A 275 5.21 -19.07 -1.08
C LEU A 275 4.56 -18.85 -2.46
N PRO A 276 3.71 -17.81 -2.65
CA PRO A 276 3.21 -17.47 -3.96
C PRO A 276 4.33 -16.95 -4.88
N GLY A 277 4.24 -17.21 -6.19
CA GLY A 277 5.26 -16.90 -7.20
C GLY A 277 6.31 -17.98 -7.40
N TYR A 278 6.23 -19.09 -6.66
CA TYR A 278 7.17 -20.21 -6.74
C TYR A 278 6.53 -21.46 -7.36
N ASP A 279 7.38 -22.32 -7.94
CA ASP A 279 7.02 -23.62 -8.47
C ASP A 279 6.87 -24.68 -7.35
N GLN A 280 6.51 -25.91 -7.75
CA GLN A 280 6.40 -27.06 -6.84
C GLN A 280 7.70 -27.45 -6.10
N ASN A 281 8.85 -26.91 -6.50
CA ASN A 281 10.16 -27.10 -5.87
C ASN A 281 10.56 -25.92 -4.97
N GLY A 282 9.70 -24.89 -4.84
CA GLY A 282 10.02 -23.67 -4.12
C GLY A 282 11.07 -22.79 -4.82
N LEU A 283 11.14 -22.82 -6.17
CA LEU A 283 11.94 -21.92 -7.00
C LEU A 283 11.05 -20.87 -7.68
N PRO A 284 11.49 -19.61 -7.82
CA PRO A 284 10.69 -18.60 -8.52
C PRO A 284 10.39 -19.01 -9.96
N LEU A 285 9.18 -18.72 -10.44
CA LEU A 285 8.80 -19.00 -11.82
C LEU A 285 9.66 -18.19 -12.82
N PRO A 286 10.16 -18.81 -13.90
CA PRO A 286 10.84 -18.08 -14.98
C PRO A 286 9.93 -17.04 -15.65
N ARG A 287 10.50 -15.90 -16.09
CA ARG A 287 9.74 -14.74 -16.58
C ARG A 287 8.95 -15.05 -17.86
N ASP A 288 9.54 -15.84 -18.75
CA ASP A 288 8.91 -16.39 -19.97
C ASP A 288 7.73 -17.33 -19.68
N GLN A 289 7.66 -17.87 -18.46
CA GLN A 289 6.60 -18.78 -18.01
C GLN A 289 5.48 -18.08 -17.22
N LEU A 290 5.61 -16.78 -16.89
CA LEU A 290 4.59 -16.06 -16.11
C LEU A 290 3.23 -16.01 -16.82
N ALA A 291 3.20 -15.74 -18.13
CA ALA A 291 1.96 -15.68 -18.90
C ALA A 291 1.21 -17.03 -18.97
N PRO A 292 1.84 -18.17 -19.35
CA PRO A 292 1.17 -19.46 -19.30
C PRO A 292 0.85 -19.93 -17.87
N ALA A 293 1.69 -19.60 -16.87
CA ALA A 293 1.39 -19.90 -15.47
C ALA A 293 0.14 -19.14 -14.97
N ALA A 294 -0.02 -17.86 -15.34
CA ALA A 294 -1.21 -17.08 -15.00
C ALA A 294 -2.49 -17.72 -15.58
N ALA A 295 -2.44 -18.23 -16.81
CA ALA A 295 -3.58 -18.95 -17.40
C ALA A 295 -3.90 -20.26 -16.66
N GLN A 296 -2.88 -21.03 -16.26
CA GLN A 296 -3.06 -22.28 -15.49
C GLN A 296 -3.64 -22.01 -14.09
N TRP A 297 -3.18 -20.97 -13.39
CA TRP A 297 -3.70 -20.60 -12.08
C TRP A 297 -5.14 -20.07 -12.14
N ALA A 298 -5.50 -19.31 -13.19
CA ALA A 298 -6.87 -18.89 -13.43
C ALA A 298 -7.81 -20.09 -13.69
N GLU A 299 -7.36 -21.10 -14.44
CA GLU A 299 -8.13 -22.34 -14.65
C GLU A 299 -8.28 -23.12 -13.33
N TYR A 300 -7.20 -23.29 -12.57
CA TYR A 300 -7.26 -23.96 -11.27
C TYR A 300 -8.18 -23.23 -10.28
N ARG A 301 -8.16 -21.90 -10.25
CA ARG A 301 -9.11 -21.08 -9.48
C ARG A 301 -10.56 -21.33 -9.91
N ALA A 302 -10.85 -21.41 -11.20
CA ALA A 302 -12.19 -21.76 -11.70
C ALA A 302 -12.63 -23.16 -11.23
N GLN A 303 -11.71 -24.14 -11.21
CA GLN A 303 -11.99 -25.49 -10.69
C GLN A 303 -12.23 -25.53 -9.17
N VAL A 304 -11.52 -24.72 -8.37
CA VAL A 304 -11.82 -24.53 -6.94
C VAL A 304 -13.20 -23.88 -6.76
N SER A 305 -13.48 -22.80 -7.49
CA SER A 305 -14.78 -22.12 -7.48
C SER A 305 -15.94 -23.07 -7.78
N GLN A 306 -15.82 -23.89 -8.82
CA GLN A 306 -16.87 -24.84 -9.20
C GLN A 306 -17.14 -25.88 -8.10
N ARG A 307 -16.09 -26.40 -7.45
CA ARG A 307 -16.23 -27.35 -6.32
C ARG A 307 -16.89 -26.70 -5.10
N THR A 308 -16.50 -25.48 -4.73
CA THR A 308 -17.11 -24.75 -3.60
C THR A 308 -18.59 -24.43 -3.90
N VAL A 309 -18.93 -23.98 -5.12
CA VAL A 309 -20.33 -23.77 -5.55
C VAL A 309 -21.16 -25.05 -5.44
N GLN A 310 -20.64 -26.19 -5.92
CA GLN A 310 -21.32 -27.49 -5.82
C GLN A 310 -21.53 -27.92 -4.35
N SER A 311 -20.53 -27.70 -3.49
CA SER A 311 -20.59 -28.01 -2.05
C SER A 311 -21.66 -27.19 -1.33
N LEU A 312 -21.71 -25.87 -1.57
CA LEU A 312 -22.70 -24.97 -0.98
C LEU A 312 -24.12 -25.27 -1.48
N ALA A 313 -24.28 -25.51 -2.79
CA ALA A 313 -25.56 -25.92 -3.37
C ALA A 313 -26.05 -27.26 -2.82
N GLY A 314 -25.15 -28.23 -2.61
CA GLY A 314 -25.45 -29.53 -2.01
C GLY A 314 -25.92 -29.44 -0.55
N GLN A 315 -25.25 -28.60 0.27
CA GLN A 315 -25.69 -28.32 1.64
C GLN A 315 -27.10 -27.72 1.65
N LEU A 316 -27.34 -26.67 0.86
CA LEU A 316 -28.65 -26.01 0.77
C LEU A 316 -29.75 -26.97 0.28
N ALA A 317 -29.46 -27.83 -0.70
CA ALA A 317 -30.39 -28.85 -1.18
C ALA A 317 -30.70 -29.95 -0.12
N ALA A 318 -29.76 -30.22 0.78
CA ALA A 318 -29.95 -31.09 1.94
C ALA A 318 -30.68 -30.41 3.12
N GLY A 319 -31.10 -29.15 2.97
CA GLY A 319 -31.71 -28.36 4.05
C GLY A 319 -30.71 -27.89 5.11
N GLN A 320 -29.41 -28.01 4.85
CA GLN A 320 -28.34 -27.50 5.72
C GLN A 320 -28.00 -26.07 5.29
N PHE A 321 -28.07 -25.14 6.23
CA PHE A 321 -27.73 -23.74 5.96
C PHE A 321 -26.23 -23.52 6.25
N PRO A 322 -25.38 -23.20 5.25
CA PRO A 322 -23.95 -23.09 5.45
C PRO A 322 -23.61 -21.90 6.35
N LEU A 323 -22.84 -22.13 7.41
CA LEU A 323 -22.22 -21.09 8.24
C LEU A 323 -20.74 -20.96 7.84
N ARG A 324 -20.27 -19.75 7.53
CA ARG A 324 -18.87 -19.47 7.13
C ARG A 324 -18.45 -18.07 7.54
N GLN A 325 -17.17 -17.89 7.86
CA GLN A 325 -16.55 -16.56 7.78
C GLN A 325 -16.55 -16.12 6.32
N VAL A 326 -16.99 -14.90 6.03
CA VAL A 326 -17.21 -14.40 4.66
C VAL A 326 -16.26 -13.24 4.37
N VAL A 327 -15.51 -13.34 3.26
CA VAL A 327 -14.64 -12.30 2.73
C VAL A 327 -15.10 -11.95 1.31
N ILE A 328 -15.34 -10.67 1.02
CA ILE A 328 -15.88 -10.21 -0.26
C ILE A 328 -14.86 -9.30 -0.96
N GLY A 329 -14.36 -9.70 -2.12
CA GLY A 329 -13.29 -9.02 -2.88
C GLY A 329 -11.90 -9.65 -2.67
N GLY A 330 -10.96 -9.26 -3.54
CA GLY A 330 -9.60 -9.80 -3.58
C GLY A 330 -8.53 -8.75 -3.89
N GLY A 331 -7.66 -9.01 -4.86
CA GLY A 331 -6.49 -8.18 -5.14
C GLY A 331 -5.38 -8.34 -4.07
N ALA A 332 -4.61 -7.28 -3.83
CA ALA A 332 -3.60 -7.23 -2.75
C ALA A 332 -4.13 -7.62 -1.35
N SER A 333 -5.44 -7.49 -1.11
CA SER A 333 -6.05 -7.87 0.16
C SER A 333 -5.97 -9.36 0.49
N LEU A 334 -5.82 -10.21 -0.54
CA LEU A 334 -5.69 -11.67 -0.40
C LEU A 334 -4.50 -12.08 0.48
N THR A 335 -3.52 -11.19 0.65
CA THR A 335 -2.43 -11.29 1.63
C THR A 335 -2.91 -11.55 3.05
N GLY A 336 -4.02 -10.94 3.45
CA GLY A 336 -4.63 -11.09 4.78
C GLY A 336 -5.69 -12.18 4.88
N ARG A 337 -5.91 -12.96 3.82
CA ARG A 337 -7.00 -13.94 3.75
C ARG A 337 -6.77 -15.10 4.73
N SER A 338 -7.82 -15.46 5.47
CA SER A 338 -7.90 -16.75 6.17
C SER A 338 -8.25 -17.87 5.18
N PRO A 339 -7.49 -18.98 5.11
CA PRO A 339 -7.85 -20.16 4.31
C PRO A 339 -9.18 -20.81 4.73
N ASP A 340 -9.60 -20.63 5.98
CA ASP A 340 -10.86 -21.17 6.52
C ASP A 340 -12.09 -20.32 6.14
N ALA A 341 -11.88 -19.12 5.58
CA ALA A 341 -12.95 -18.21 5.18
C ALA A 341 -13.39 -18.43 3.72
N LEU A 342 -14.70 -18.33 3.49
CA LEU A 342 -15.29 -18.32 2.16
C LEU A 342 -14.97 -16.99 1.47
N LEU A 343 -14.10 -17.04 0.48
CA LEU A 343 -13.78 -15.92 -0.40
C LEU A 343 -14.85 -15.80 -1.50
N ILE A 344 -15.41 -14.61 -1.71
CA ILE A 344 -16.22 -14.30 -2.90
C ILE A 344 -15.57 -13.13 -3.63
N ASP A 345 -14.94 -13.42 -4.77
CA ASP A 345 -14.19 -12.43 -5.53
C ASP A 345 -14.40 -12.56 -7.05
N GLY A 346 -14.68 -11.44 -7.70
CA GLY A 346 -14.73 -11.33 -9.15
C GLY A 346 -13.31 -11.11 -9.69
N VAL A 347 -12.76 -12.15 -10.32
CA VAL A 347 -11.38 -12.21 -10.87
C VAL A 347 -10.92 -10.88 -11.49
N GLY A 348 -9.74 -10.40 -11.11
CA GLY A 348 -9.04 -9.33 -11.82
C GLY A 348 -9.56 -7.90 -11.59
N ARG A 349 -10.50 -7.67 -10.67
CA ARG A 349 -11.08 -6.33 -10.39
C ARG A 349 -10.10 -5.20 -10.01
N TRP A 350 -8.85 -5.50 -9.69
CA TRP A 350 -7.99 -4.61 -8.92
C TRP A 350 -6.82 -3.98 -9.68
N HIS A 351 -6.17 -4.71 -10.61
CA HIS A 351 -4.93 -4.26 -11.26
C HIS A 351 -4.87 -4.56 -12.76
N LEU A 352 -6.01 -4.48 -13.47
CA LEU A 352 -6.01 -4.52 -14.93
C LEU A 352 -5.50 -3.18 -15.50
N ASP A 353 -4.18 -2.99 -15.41
CA ASP A 353 -3.45 -2.24 -16.41
C ASP A 353 -2.95 -3.25 -17.44
N PRO A 354 -3.54 -3.36 -18.64
CA PRO A 354 -3.04 -4.18 -19.74
C PRO A 354 -1.74 -3.65 -20.38
N GLY A 355 -1.10 -2.61 -19.82
CA GLY A 355 0.31 -2.32 -20.04
C GLY A 355 1.25 -3.40 -19.48
N ASP A 356 2.56 -3.13 -19.53
CA ASP A 356 3.59 -4.15 -19.27
C ASP A 356 3.65 -4.66 -17.81
N GLY A 357 2.96 -4.00 -16.88
CA GLY A 357 2.95 -4.36 -15.45
C GLY A 357 2.17 -3.38 -14.57
N ILE A 358 2.27 -3.50 -13.25
CA ILE A 358 1.78 -2.45 -12.33
C ILE A 358 2.61 -1.17 -12.47
N VAL A 359 2.14 -0.04 -11.91
CA VAL A 359 2.74 1.29 -12.20
C VAL A 359 4.07 1.54 -11.45
N GLN A 360 4.34 0.72 -10.44
CA GLN A 360 5.54 0.67 -9.58
C GLN A 360 6.64 -0.22 -10.16
N SER A 361 7.90 0.11 -9.88
CA SER A 361 9.04 -0.78 -10.09
C SER A 361 9.15 -1.88 -9.01
N ALA A 362 9.97 -2.90 -9.27
CA ALA A 362 10.30 -3.90 -8.25
C ALA A 362 11.03 -3.30 -7.03
N ASP A 363 11.80 -2.21 -7.20
CA ASP A 363 12.37 -1.46 -6.08
C ASP A 363 11.31 -0.71 -5.25
N GLN A 364 10.29 -0.14 -5.88
CA GLN A 364 9.21 0.59 -5.19
C GLN A 364 8.28 -0.32 -4.40
N ASP A 365 8.08 -1.56 -4.88
CA ASP A 365 7.23 -2.57 -4.27
C ASP A 365 8.05 -3.73 -3.65
N ARG A 366 9.31 -3.48 -3.29
CA ARG A 366 10.23 -4.50 -2.73
C ARG A 366 9.69 -5.21 -1.48
N ASP A 367 8.89 -4.50 -0.69
CA ASP A 367 8.30 -4.99 0.57
C ASP A 367 7.24 -6.08 0.36
N LEU A 368 6.81 -6.34 -0.89
CA LEU A 368 5.95 -7.48 -1.23
C LEU A 368 6.56 -8.82 -0.78
N ALA A 369 7.90 -8.92 -0.70
CA ALA A 369 8.59 -10.09 -0.17
C ALA A 369 8.33 -10.30 1.33
N GLN A 370 8.22 -9.22 2.11
CA GLN A 370 7.91 -9.26 3.54
C GLN A 370 6.42 -9.50 3.81
N TRP A 371 5.54 -8.89 3.03
CA TRP A 371 4.10 -8.88 3.31
C TRP A 371 3.34 -10.01 2.62
N MET A 372 3.62 -10.29 1.34
CA MET A 372 2.96 -11.35 0.55
C MET A 372 3.78 -12.63 0.45
N GLY A 373 5.06 -12.61 0.79
CA GLY A 373 5.98 -13.73 0.56
C GLY A 373 6.37 -13.93 -0.90
N VAL A 374 6.19 -12.90 -1.75
CA VAL A 374 6.46 -12.95 -3.19
C VAL A 374 7.67 -12.08 -3.54
N ASP A 375 8.56 -12.54 -4.42
CA ASP A 375 9.70 -11.70 -4.84
C ASP A 375 9.36 -10.90 -6.11
N PRO A 376 9.22 -9.56 -6.05
CA PRO A 376 9.01 -8.74 -7.24
C PRO A 376 10.21 -8.75 -8.20
N TYR A 377 11.43 -8.95 -7.70
CA TYR A 377 12.65 -9.00 -8.52
C TYR A 377 12.75 -10.28 -9.37
N ALA A 378 12.01 -11.33 -9.02
CA ALA A 378 11.87 -12.49 -9.90
C ALA A 378 11.16 -12.14 -11.21
N ALA A 379 10.20 -11.20 -11.17
CA ALA A 379 9.36 -10.85 -12.31
C ALA A 379 10.01 -9.87 -13.32
N VAL A 380 11.13 -9.23 -12.98
CA VAL A 380 11.73 -8.13 -13.79
C VAL A 380 13.22 -8.32 -14.06
N GLU A 381 13.69 -7.96 -15.26
CA GLU A 381 15.12 -8.00 -15.62
C GLU A 381 15.96 -6.95 -14.91
N ASP A 382 15.44 -5.73 -14.80
CA ASP A 382 16.04 -4.61 -14.10
C ASP A 382 15.14 -4.25 -12.91
N PRO A 383 15.66 -4.03 -11.69
CA PRO A 383 14.88 -3.69 -10.51
C PRO A 383 14.04 -2.40 -10.66
N ARG A 384 14.37 -1.53 -11.63
CA ARG A 384 13.67 -0.28 -11.94
C ARG A 384 12.48 -0.47 -12.90
N HIS A 385 12.33 -1.66 -13.50
CA HIS A 385 11.20 -1.96 -14.40
C HIS A 385 9.92 -2.33 -13.64
N ARG A 386 8.78 -2.14 -14.31
CA ARG A 386 7.43 -2.47 -13.82
C ARG A 386 7.29 -3.98 -13.54
N ILE A 387 6.68 -4.35 -12.43
CA ILE A 387 6.37 -5.76 -12.11
C ILE A 387 5.27 -6.26 -13.04
N SER A 388 5.53 -7.33 -13.80
CA SER A 388 4.60 -7.87 -14.79
C SER A 388 3.22 -8.23 -14.21
N ILE A 389 2.16 -7.84 -14.92
CA ILE A 389 0.77 -8.16 -14.55
C ILE A 389 0.52 -9.68 -14.49
N HIS A 390 1.28 -10.47 -15.24
CA HIS A 390 1.20 -11.93 -15.16
C HIS A 390 1.73 -12.48 -13.84
N ALA A 391 2.75 -11.87 -13.24
CA ALA A 391 3.23 -12.25 -11.90
C ALA A 391 2.17 -11.95 -10.84
N VAL A 392 1.57 -10.76 -10.89
CA VAL A 392 0.50 -10.35 -9.97
C VAL A 392 -0.70 -11.30 -10.05
N ARG A 393 -1.15 -11.66 -11.26
CA ARG A 393 -2.24 -12.65 -11.44
C ARG A 393 -1.91 -14.01 -10.84
N VAL A 394 -0.68 -14.52 -11.02
CA VAL A 394 -0.24 -15.77 -10.38
C VAL A 394 -0.30 -15.66 -8.85
N TRP A 395 0.20 -14.56 -8.27
CA TRP A 395 0.18 -14.34 -6.82
C TRP A 395 -1.25 -14.25 -6.26
N GLU A 396 -2.12 -13.48 -6.91
CA GLU A 396 -3.53 -13.33 -6.52
C GLU A 396 -4.27 -14.67 -6.60
N ASP A 397 -4.17 -15.41 -7.71
CA ASP A 397 -4.88 -16.69 -7.86
C ASP A 397 -4.31 -17.79 -6.95
N GLN A 398 -3.01 -17.76 -6.64
CA GLN A 398 -2.42 -18.64 -5.62
C GLN A 398 -2.96 -18.34 -4.22
N LEU A 399 -3.00 -17.07 -3.79
CA LEU A 399 -3.58 -16.69 -2.50
C LEU A 399 -5.09 -16.97 -2.44
N ALA A 400 -5.82 -16.73 -3.54
CA ALA A 400 -7.24 -17.02 -3.66
C ALA A 400 -7.55 -18.53 -3.61
N THR A 401 -6.64 -19.41 -4.03
CA THR A 401 -6.88 -20.87 -4.06
C THR A 401 -6.42 -21.63 -2.81
N GLN A 402 -5.94 -20.94 -1.77
CA GLN A 402 -5.56 -21.55 -0.48
C GLN A 402 -6.72 -22.16 0.33
N GLY A 403 -7.97 -21.92 -0.05
CA GLY A 403 -9.18 -22.35 0.66
C GLY A 403 -10.45 -22.13 -0.17
N ASP A 404 -11.63 -22.33 0.42
CA ASP A 404 -12.93 -22.19 -0.26
C ASP A 404 -13.10 -20.80 -0.91
N LEU A 405 -13.43 -20.79 -2.21
CA LEU A 405 -13.64 -19.55 -2.98
C LEU A 405 -14.83 -19.67 -3.94
N VAL A 406 -15.44 -18.55 -4.30
CA VAL A 406 -16.43 -18.44 -5.38
C VAL A 406 -16.04 -17.27 -6.27
N ASN A 407 -15.84 -17.54 -7.56
CA ASN A 407 -15.75 -16.51 -8.59
C ASN A 407 -17.13 -15.89 -8.75
N GLY A 408 -17.34 -14.70 -8.16
CA GLY A 408 -18.68 -14.20 -7.89
C GLY A 408 -18.70 -12.81 -7.26
N HIS A 409 -19.91 -12.31 -7.05
CA HIS A 409 -20.18 -11.16 -6.19
C HIS A 409 -21.04 -11.60 -5.01
N ALA A 410 -20.99 -10.87 -3.89
CA ALA A 410 -21.85 -11.11 -2.74
C ALA A 410 -22.56 -9.82 -2.30
N ARG A 411 -23.78 -9.97 -1.77
CA ARG A 411 -24.56 -8.90 -1.13
C ARG A 411 -24.93 -9.35 0.28
N LEU A 412 -24.64 -8.54 1.29
CA LEU A 412 -25.03 -8.79 2.67
C LEU A 412 -26.48 -8.34 2.87
N ARG A 413 -27.25 -9.16 3.59
CA ARG A 413 -28.69 -9.02 3.79
C ARG A 413 -29.10 -9.51 5.18
N LEU A 414 -30.21 -8.98 5.70
CA LEU A 414 -30.85 -9.51 6.90
C LEU A 414 -31.73 -10.71 6.54
N GLY A 415 -31.51 -11.82 7.23
CA GLY A 415 -32.38 -12.98 7.20
C GLY A 415 -33.70 -12.78 7.95
N ARG A 416 -34.47 -13.87 8.10
CA ARG A 416 -35.84 -13.77 8.63
C ARG A 416 -35.91 -13.61 10.15
N ASN A 417 -34.88 -14.05 10.86
CA ASN A 417 -34.77 -13.98 12.32
C ASN A 417 -33.76 -12.91 12.75
N GLY A 418 -33.41 -11.98 11.85
CA GLY A 418 -32.36 -10.99 12.09
C GLY A 418 -30.94 -11.52 11.93
N GLU A 419 -30.72 -12.73 11.39
CA GLU A 419 -29.37 -13.22 11.12
C GLU A 419 -28.69 -12.48 9.94
N LEU A 420 -27.37 -12.30 9.96
CA LEU A 420 -26.64 -11.71 8.85
C LEU A 420 -26.32 -12.78 7.78
N LEU A 421 -26.75 -12.54 6.56
CA LEU A 421 -26.63 -13.46 5.43
C LEU A 421 -25.81 -12.85 4.29
N ALA A 422 -25.00 -13.68 3.63
CA ALA A 422 -24.41 -13.39 2.33
C ALA A 422 -25.22 -14.04 1.21
N GLU A 423 -25.78 -13.22 0.31
CA GLU A 423 -26.33 -13.62 -0.97
C GLU A 423 -25.19 -13.69 -2.00
N VAL A 424 -24.65 -14.88 -2.22
CA VAL A 424 -23.52 -15.13 -3.13
C VAL A 424 -24.06 -15.42 -4.54
N ARG A 425 -23.55 -14.68 -5.53
CA ARG A 425 -23.88 -14.83 -6.94
C ARG A 425 -22.63 -15.20 -7.73
N PRO A 426 -22.44 -16.50 -8.05
CA PRO A 426 -21.36 -16.94 -8.92
C PRO A 426 -21.46 -16.29 -10.31
N LEU A 427 -20.32 -16.07 -10.97
CA LEU A 427 -20.27 -15.65 -12.37
C LEU A 427 -20.35 -16.86 -13.30
N GLY A 428 -21.09 -16.72 -14.41
CA GLY A 428 -21.07 -17.66 -15.53
C GLY A 428 -19.86 -17.44 -16.46
N GLU A 429 -19.73 -18.32 -17.46
CA GLU A 429 -18.69 -18.18 -18.51
C GLU A 429 -18.84 -16.88 -19.34
N ASP A 430 -20.04 -16.31 -19.38
CA ASP A 430 -20.33 -15.01 -20.00
C ASP A 430 -20.03 -13.80 -19.09
N GLY A 431 -19.42 -14.03 -17.92
CA GLY A 431 -19.09 -13.02 -16.92
C GLY A 431 -20.28 -12.44 -16.16
N LYS A 432 -21.50 -12.96 -16.33
CA LYS A 432 -22.70 -12.45 -15.66
C LYS A 432 -23.02 -13.18 -14.36
N GLU A 433 -23.64 -12.48 -13.43
CA GLU A 433 -24.15 -13.08 -12.19
C GLU A 433 -25.23 -14.13 -12.46
N SER A 434 -25.08 -15.30 -11.86
CA SER A 434 -26.11 -16.34 -11.81
C SER A 434 -27.45 -15.78 -11.32
N PRO A 435 -28.59 -16.11 -11.96
CA PRO A 435 -29.91 -15.75 -11.47
C PRO A 435 -30.31 -16.53 -10.21
N ALA A 436 -29.64 -17.63 -9.90
CA ALA A 436 -29.83 -18.43 -8.70
C ALA A 436 -28.71 -18.13 -7.69
N PRO A 437 -28.97 -17.34 -6.63
CA PRO A 437 -27.99 -17.07 -5.58
C PRO A 437 -27.85 -18.27 -4.62
N LEU A 438 -26.65 -18.41 -4.07
CA LEU A 438 -26.37 -19.25 -2.90
C LEU A 438 -26.48 -18.40 -1.64
N TRP A 439 -26.98 -18.98 -0.56
CA TRP A 439 -27.14 -18.30 0.73
C TRP A 439 -26.21 -18.91 1.77
N VAL A 440 -25.51 -18.04 2.51
CA VAL A 440 -24.55 -18.42 3.55
C VAL A 440 -24.79 -17.52 4.78
N ALA A 441 -24.84 -18.10 5.98
CA ALA A 441 -24.81 -17.33 7.22
C ALA A 441 -23.39 -16.84 7.50
N CYS A 442 -23.26 -15.58 7.86
CA CYS A 442 -21.97 -15.01 8.26
C CYS A 442 -21.62 -15.50 9.67
N ASP A 443 -20.46 -16.15 9.80
CA ASP A 443 -19.82 -16.45 11.08
C ASP A 443 -18.93 -15.27 11.49
N GLY A 444 -19.22 -14.66 12.63
CA GLY A 444 -18.55 -13.45 13.11
C GLY A 444 -18.74 -12.23 12.18
N THR A 445 -17.72 -11.36 12.15
CA THR A 445 -17.69 -10.13 11.35
C THR A 445 -17.16 -10.44 9.94
N PRO A 446 -17.98 -10.38 8.88
CA PRO A 446 -17.48 -10.49 7.51
C PRO A 446 -16.60 -9.29 7.15
N SER A 447 -15.69 -9.46 6.18
CA SER A 447 -14.86 -8.36 5.66
C SER A 447 -15.05 -8.11 4.17
N ILE A 448 -14.86 -6.85 3.76
CA ILE A 448 -15.05 -6.38 2.39
C ILE A 448 -13.78 -5.67 1.92
N ALA A 449 -13.14 -6.28 0.92
CA ALA A 449 -11.91 -5.81 0.28
C ALA A 449 -12.13 -5.52 -1.22
N THR A 450 -13.25 -4.88 -1.54
CA THR A 450 -13.61 -4.56 -2.94
C THR A 450 -12.76 -3.42 -3.51
N GLY A 451 -12.63 -3.40 -4.84
CA GLY A 451 -11.92 -2.38 -5.63
C GLY A 451 -12.17 -0.92 -5.25
N LEU A 452 -11.34 -0.03 -5.81
CA LEU A 452 -11.58 1.41 -5.76
C LEU A 452 -13.03 1.73 -6.12
N THR A 453 -13.63 2.65 -5.37
CA THR A 453 -15.02 3.08 -5.57
C THR A 453 -15.20 3.78 -6.92
N PRO A 454 -16.41 3.80 -7.52
CA PRO A 454 -16.61 4.23 -8.91
C PRO A 454 -16.14 5.67 -9.21
N GLU A 455 -15.59 5.90 -10.40
CA GLU A 455 -15.21 7.24 -10.89
C GLU A 455 -16.38 8.24 -10.93
N VAL A 456 -16.09 9.50 -10.63
CA VAL A 456 -17.06 10.61 -10.61
C VAL A 456 -17.46 11.05 -12.03
N VAL A 457 -18.75 11.34 -12.22
CA VAL A 457 -19.31 11.83 -13.48
C VAL A 457 -18.84 13.28 -13.79
N PRO A 458 -18.53 13.63 -15.05
CA PRO A 458 -18.14 14.99 -15.43
C PRO A 458 -19.20 16.04 -15.10
N GLY A 459 -18.77 17.18 -14.54
CA GLY A 459 -19.65 18.28 -14.13
C GLY A 459 -20.21 18.18 -12.70
N MET A 460 -19.95 17.09 -11.98
CA MET A 460 -20.33 16.94 -10.57
C MET A 460 -19.71 18.05 -9.68
N PRO A 461 -20.49 18.65 -8.76
CA PRO A 461 -19.98 19.62 -7.79
C PRO A 461 -18.93 19.06 -6.82
N ARG A 462 -17.88 19.84 -6.58
CA ARG A 462 -16.71 19.47 -5.74
C ARG A 462 -16.28 20.64 -4.85
N GLY A 463 -15.47 20.33 -3.84
CA GLY A 463 -15.01 21.27 -2.82
C GLY A 463 -15.93 21.28 -1.60
N ASP A 464 -15.99 22.41 -0.90
CA ASP A 464 -16.59 22.55 0.44
C ASP A 464 -18.05 22.08 0.53
N PHE A 465 -18.81 22.18 -0.58
CA PHE A 465 -20.21 21.76 -0.69
C PHE A 465 -20.43 20.67 -1.75
N ALA A 466 -19.46 19.76 -1.89
CA ALA A 466 -19.48 18.68 -2.89
C ALA A 466 -20.74 17.81 -2.83
N VAL A 467 -21.21 17.36 -3.99
CA VAL A 467 -22.22 16.30 -4.16
C VAL A 467 -21.77 15.47 -5.34
N GLU A 468 -21.20 14.29 -5.08
CA GLU A 468 -20.34 13.60 -6.04
C GLU A 468 -21.00 12.42 -6.74
N SER A 469 -22.21 12.04 -6.31
CA SER A 469 -22.99 10.97 -6.94
C SER A 469 -24.48 11.29 -7.02
N ARG A 470 -25.14 10.66 -7.99
CA ARG A 470 -26.60 10.64 -8.15
C ARG A 470 -27.30 10.16 -6.87
N ALA A 471 -26.79 9.09 -6.25
CA ALA A 471 -27.34 8.52 -5.02
C ALA A 471 -27.21 9.49 -3.82
N GLU A 472 -26.08 10.20 -3.68
CA GLU A 472 -25.94 11.24 -2.64
C GLU A 472 -26.94 12.38 -2.87
N ALA A 473 -27.12 12.85 -4.11
CA ALA A 473 -28.07 13.90 -4.44
C ALA A 473 -29.53 13.49 -4.13
N VAL A 474 -29.94 12.28 -4.54
CA VAL A 474 -31.28 11.73 -4.25
C VAL A 474 -31.49 11.57 -2.74
N ARG A 475 -30.48 11.08 -2.00
CA ARG A 475 -30.54 10.95 -0.54
C ARG A 475 -30.72 12.30 0.15
N LEU A 476 -29.88 13.29 -0.16
CA LEU A 476 -29.94 14.62 0.45
C LEU A 476 -31.28 15.33 0.18
N ILE A 477 -31.82 15.20 -1.04
CA ILE A 477 -33.17 15.67 -1.38
C ILE A 477 -34.22 14.91 -0.56
N GLY A 478 -34.12 13.57 -0.48
CA GLY A 478 -35.05 12.74 0.29
C GLY A 478 -35.06 13.02 1.80
N ASP A 479 -33.89 13.34 2.38
CA ASP A 479 -33.76 13.74 3.77
C ASP A 479 -34.40 15.11 4.01
N ARG A 480 -34.17 16.11 3.12
CA ARG A 480 -34.87 17.40 3.18
C ARG A 480 -36.38 17.28 2.98
N LEU A 481 -36.84 16.38 2.11
CA LEU A 481 -38.28 16.09 1.97
C LEU A 481 -38.87 15.48 3.24
N ARG A 482 -38.11 14.70 4.03
CA ARG A 482 -38.55 14.18 5.34
C ARG A 482 -38.74 15.30 6.35
N GLU A 483 -37.85 16.30 6.35
CA GLU A 483 -37.99 17.50 7.19
C GLU A 483 -39.23 18.32 6.78
N LEU A 484 -39.41 18.56 5.48
CA LEU A 484 -40.55 19.30 4.93
C LEU A 484 -41.89 18.57 5.17
N GLU A 485 -41.91 17.24 5.10
CA GLU A 485 -43.03 16.38 5.49
C GLU A 485 -43.37 16.57 6.98
N GLY A 486 -42.37 16.57 7.87
CA GLY A 486 -42.54 16.88 9.30
C GLY A 486 -43.02 18.32 9.58
N GLN A 487 -42.76 19.26 8.67
CA GLN A 487 -43.26 20.63 8.70
C GLN A 487 -44.67 20.80 8.09
N GLY A 488 -45.28 19.72 7.58
CA GLY A 488 -46.62 19.74 6.97
C GLY A 488 -46.65 20.21 5.51
N THR A 489 -45.53 20.16 4.80
CA THR A 489 -45.44 20.57 3.38
C THR A 489 -46.15 19.55 2.49
N ALA A 490 -47.22 19.97 1.80
CA ALA A 490 -48.03 19.10 0.96
C ALA A 490 -47.22 18.44 -0.16
N GLY A 491 -47.40 17.13 -0.35
CA GLY A 491 -46.71 16.33 -1.39
C GLY A 491 -45.27 15.92 -1.06
N ALA A 492 -44.66 16.42 0.02
CA ALA A 492 -43.26 16.11 0.35
C ALA A 492 -43.02 14.62 0.63
N GLY A 493 -43.90 13.98 1.41
CA GLY A 493 -43.83 12.54 1.70
C GLY A 493 -44.08 11.65 0.48
N GLU A 494 -45.00 12.05 -0.42
CA GLU A 494 -45.28 11.34 -1.67
C GLU A 494 -44.06 11.36 -2.61
N LEU A 495 -43.46 12.54 -2.80
CA LEU A 495 -42.25 12.70 -3.60
C LEU A 495 -41.05 11.95 -2.99
N ARG A 496 -40.90 11.94 -1.66
CA ARG A 496 -39.87 11.17 -0.95
C ARG A 496 -40.02 9.66 -1.17
N ALA A 497 -41.24 9.15 -1.05
CA ALA A 497 -41.56 7.75 -1.31
C ALA A 497 -41.29 7.38 -2.79
N TRP A 498 -41.70 8.23 -3.73
CA TRP A 498 -41.46 8.04 -5.15
C TRP A 498 -39.97 8.02 -5.49
N LEU A 499 -39.17 8.97 -4.99
CA LEU A 499 -37.72 9.01 -5.19
C LEU A 499 -37.04 7.75 -4.65
N THR A 500 -37.47 7.28 -3.47
CA THR A 500 -36.95 6.04 -2.86
C THR A 500 -37.25 4.82 -3.74
N GLN A 501 -38.44 4.76 -4.34
CA GLN A 501 -38.83 3.69 -5.25
C GLN A 501 -38.10 3.80 -6.60
N ALA A 502 -37.94 5.00 -7.15
CA ALA A 502 -37.22 5.27 -8.38
C ALA A 502 -35.75 4.85 -8.28
N GLU A 503 -35.11 5.14 -7.14
CA GLU A 503 -33.73 4.72 -6.85
C GLU A 503 -33.57 3.20 -6.84
N ARG A 504 -34.47 2.50 -6.12
CA ARG A 504 -34.46 1.04 -6.01
C ARG A 504 -34.86 0.33 -7.30
N GLY A 505 -35.69 0.97 -8.11
CA GLY A 505 -36.12 0.47 -9.42
C GLY A 505 -35.10 0.71 -10.54
N GLY A 506 -34.01 1.44 -10.28
CA GLY A 506 -33.02 1.78 -11.31
C GLY A 506 -33.53 2.79 -12.35
N ALA A 507 -34.42 3.71 -11.95
CA ALA A 507 -34.92 4.74 -12.85
C ALA A 507 -33.81 5.72 -13.27
N ASP A 508 -33.77 6.05 -14.56
CA ASP A 508 -32.82 7.01 -15.13
C ASP A 508 -32.92 8.41 -14.47
N THR A 509 -31.85 9.19 -14.57
CA THR A 509 -31.79 10.50 -13.92
C THR A 509 -32.72 11.51 -14.57
N ARG A 510 -33.06 11.32 -15.85
CA ARG A 510 -34.04 12.15 -16.54
C ARG A 510 -35.41 12.05 -15.87
N THR A 511 -35.88 10.83 -15.62
CA THR A 511 -37.16 10.54 -14.96
C THR A 511 -37.19 11.11 -13.55
N VAL A 512 -36.09 10.99 -12.80
CA VAL A 512 -35.92 11.61 -11.47
C VAL A 512 -36.02 13.14 -11.53
N LEU A 513 -35.34 13.78 -12.48
CA LEU A 513 -35.40 15.23 -12.68
C LEU A 513 -36.78 15.70 -13.13
N ASP A 514 -37.44 14.98 -14.03
CA ASP A 514 -38.77 15.34 -14.55
C ASP A 514 -39.81 15.30 -13.41
N ALA A 515 -39.75 14.34 -12.49
CA ALA A 515 -40.58 14.30 -11.30
C ALA A 515 -40.30 15.46 -10.32
N LEU A 516 -39.02 15.79 -10.09
CA LEU A 516 -38.64 16.96 -9.27
C LEU A 516 -39.09 18.29 -9.90
N ASN A 517 -39.03 18.40 -11.23
CA ASN A 517 -39.45 19.59 -11.97
C ASN A 517 -40.99 19.72 -12.09
N ALA A 518 -41.73 18.61 -12.01
CA ALA A 518 -43.20 18.62 -12.02
C ALA A 518 -43.82 19.31 -10.80
N SER A 519 -43.05 19.53 -9.73
CA SER A 519 -43.49 20.22 -8.51
C SER A 519 -42.63 21.45 -8.17
N PRO A 520 -42.74 22.57 -8.92
CA PRO A 520 -41.91 23.77 -8.70
C PRO A 520 -41.95 24.31 -7.26
N ALA A 521 -43.13 24.30 -6.62
CA ALA A 521 -43.28 24.76 -5.24
C ALA A 521 -42.50 23.91 -4.22
N LEU A 522 -42.42 22.58 -4.43
CA LEU A 522 -41.57 21.70 -3.61
C LEU A 522 -40.10 21.93 -3.91
N LYS A 523 -39.74 22.16 -5.18
CA LYS A 523 -38.37 22.46 -5.60
C LYS A 523 -37.83 23.74 -4.96
N ASP A 524 -38.65 24.78 -4.88
CA ASP A 524 -38.31 26.03 -4.18
C ASP A 524 -38.23 25.81 -2.66
N ALA A 525 -39.14 25.01 -2.08
CA ALA A 525 -39.16 24.68 -0.65
C ALA A 525 -37.94 23.85 -0.20
N LEU A 526 -37.34 23.03 -1.07
CA LEU A 526 -36.11 22.29 -0.78
C LEU A 526 -34.94 23.23 -0.40
N ILE A 527 -34.85 24.40 -1.05
CA ILE A 527 -33.79 25.39 -0.82
C ILE A 527 -34.22 26.44 0.23
N SER A 528 -35.50 26.79 0.27
CA SER A 528 -36.03 27.82 1.18
C SER A 528 -35.82 27.45 2.65
N GLY A 529 -35.44 28.45 3.46
CA GLY A 529 -35.21 28.29 4.90
C GLY A 529 -33.96 27.49 5.27
N LEU A 530 -33.05 27.20 4.33
CA LEU A 530 -31.71 26.69 4.61
C LEU A 530 -30.71 27.85 4.79
N GLU A 531 -29.73 27.65 5.66
CA GLU A 531 -28.55 28.51 5.75
C GLU A 531 -27.74 28.52 4.43
N PRO A 532 -26.95 29.57 4.11
CA PRO A 532 -26.34 29.76 2.79
C PRO A 532 -25.55 28.55 2.26
N ASP A 533 -24.80 27.88 3.14
CA ASP A 533 -23.98 26.71 2.82
C ASP A 533 -24.83 25.48 2.50
N ALA A 534 -25.87 25.24 3.31
CA ALA A 534 -26.83 24.16 3.10
C ALA A 534 -27.69 24.40 1.85
N ALA A 535 -28.09 25.65 1.59
CA ALA A 535 -28.77 26.06 0.36
C ALA A 535 -27.88 25.83 -0.87
N THR A 536 -26.58 26.14 -0.77
CA THR A 536 -25.59 25.89 -1.82
C THR A 536 -25.42 24.39 -2.09
N ARG A 537 -25.32 23.56 -1.05
CA ARG A 537 -25.26 22.09 -1.20
C ARG A 537 -26.54 21.50 -1.79
N MET A 538 -27.72 22.03 -1.43
CA MET A 538 -28.99 21.63 -2.04
C MET A 538 -29.06 22.01 -3.53
N GLY A 539 -28.58 23.21 -3.90
CA GLY A 539 -28.39 23.60 -5.30
C GLY A 539 -27.45 22.63 -6.06
N ASN A 540 -26.36 22.21 -5.41
CA ASN A 540 -25.43 21.23 -5.96
C ASN A 540 -26.06 19.84 -6.18
N CYS A 541 -27.09 19.45 -5.43
CA CYS A 541 -27.83 18.22 -5.69
C CYS A 541 -28.50 18.24 -7.08
N PHE A 542 -29.11 19.36 -7.48
CA PHE A 542 -29.67 19.51 -8.83
C PHE A 542 -28.60 19.53 -9.93
N THR A 543 -27.44 20.15 -9.67
CA THR A 543 -26.29 20.14 -10.59
C THR A 543 -25.73 18.74 -10.80
N ALA A 544 -25.66 17.93 -9.72
CA ALA A 544 -25.24 16.54 -9.76
C ALA A 544 -26.19 15.67 -10.60
N LEU A 545 -27.50 15.86 -10.43
CA LEU A 545 -28.52 15.18 -11.23
C LEU A 545 -28.46 15.58 -12.71
N ASP A 546 -28.37 16.87 -13.05
CA ASP A 546 -28.26 17.29 -14.47
C ASP A 546 -26.97 16.80 -15.14
N SER A 547 -25.87 16.76 -14.40
CA SER A 547 -24.60 16.19 -14.88
C SER A 547 -24.71 14.69 -15.14
N THR A 548 -25.41 13.94 -14.27
CA THR A 548 -25.67 12.51 -14.49
C THR A 548 -26.59 12.29 -15.69
N ARG A 549 -27.65 13.09 -15.84
CA ARG A 549 -28.55 13.03 -17.01
C ARG A 549 -27.80 13.28 -18.32
N LYS A 550 -26.87 14.25 -18.35
CA LYS A 550 -26.00 14.51 -19.52
C LYS A 550 -25.09 13.33 -19.82
N TRP A 551 -24.53 12.71 -18.79
CA TRP A 551 -23.69 11.51 -18.91
C TRP A 551 -24.46 10.30 -19.45
N GLU A 552 -25.64 10.00 -18.89
CA GLU A 552 -26.55 8.95 -19.39
C GLU A 552 -26.90 9.20 -20.88
N SER A 553 -27.30 10.43 -21.22
CA SER A 553 -27.62 10.83 -22.60
C SER A 553 -26.43 10.65 -23.55
N ALA A 554 -25.20 10.93 -23.08
CA ALA A 554 -23.98 10.77 -23.89
C ALA A 554 -23.62 9.30 -24.12
N ARG A 555 -23.84 8.43 -23.12
CA ARG A 555 -23.68 6.97 -23.26
C ARG A 555 -24.70 6.37 -24.22
N GLU A 556 -25.95 6.83 -24.18
CA GLU A 556 -27.00 6.42 -25.12
C GLU A 556 -26.70 6.86 -26.56
N ALA A 557 -26.24 8.10 -26.75
CA ALA A 557 -25.99 8.68 -28.08
C ALA A 557 -24.72 8.15 -28.77
N ALA A 558 -23.81 7.53 -28.02
CA ALA A 558 -22.56 6.95 -28.52
C ALA A 558 -22.11 5.73 -27.67
N PRO A 559 -22.80 4.58 -27.76
CA PRO A 559 -22.47 3.38 -27.00
C PRO A 559 -21.03 2.93 -27.22
N GLY A 560 -20.35 2.53 -26.15
CA GLY A 560 -18.94 2.09 -26.18
C GLY A 560 -17.89 3.21 -26.33
N ARG A 561 -18.31 4.48 -26.56
CA ARG A 561 -17.40 5.62 -26.70
C ARG A 561 -17.45 6.64 -25.56
N ALA A 562 -18.42 6.55 -24.65
CA ALA A 562 -18.44 7.26 -23.38
C ALA A 562 -18.33 6.26 -22.21
N LEU A 563 -17.19 6.31 -21.49
CA LEU A 563 -16.75 5.26 -20.57
C LEU A 563 -16.37 5.82 -19.18
N LEU A 564 -16.72 5.12 -18.12
CA LEU A 564 -16.06 5.30 -16.82
C LEU A 564 -14.63 4.76 -16.90
N GLY A 565 -13.70 5.33 -16.14
CA GLY A 565 -12.31 4.90 -16.15
C GLY A 565 -12.09 3.45 -15.75
N ASP A 566 -12.97 2.91 -14.90
CA ASP A 566 -12.97 1.50 -14.50
C ASP A 566 -13.30 0.56 -15.66
N GLU A 567 -14.11 1.00 -16.64
CA GLU A 567 -14.45 0.20 -17.83
C GLU A 567 -13.26 0.09 -18.80
N VAL A 568 -12.37 1.08 -18.79
CA VAL A 568 -11.12 1.08 -19.58
C VAL A 568 -10.06 0.20 -18.91
N ALA A 569 -9.84 0.36 -17.61
CA ALA A 569 -8.94 -0.49 -16.83
C ALA A 569 -9.34 -1.97 -16.94
N GLU A 570 -10.60 -2.31 -16.64
CA GLU A 570 -11.11 -3.68 -16.77
C GLU A 570 -11.15 -4.21 -18.22
N SER A 571 -10.66 -3.46 -19.21
CA SER A 571 -10.60 -3.82 -20.63
C SER A 571 -11.97 -4.19 -21.21
N ARG A 572 -13.03 -3.55 -20.72
CA ARG A 572 -14.43 -3.75 -21.14
C ARG A 572 -14.85 -2.78 -22.26
N PHE A 573 -13.92 -2.42 -23.13
CA PHE A 573 -14.10 -1.43 -24.20
C PHE A 573 -13.28 -1.78 -25.46
N ASP A 574 -13.49 -1.04 -26.54
CA ASP A 574 -12.67 -1.12 -27.77
C ASP A 574 -11.92 0.20 -28.00
N ALA A 575 -10.59 0.16 -27.92
CA ALA A 575 -9.72 1.31 -28.18
C ALA A 575 -9.77 1.81 -29.64
N HIS A 576 -10.23 0.99 -30.59
CA HIS A 576 -10.39 1.37 -32.01
C HIS A 576 -11.72 2.06 -32.31
N ALA A 577 -12.65 2.11 -31.35
CA ALA A 577 -13.95 2.78 -31.52
C ALA A 577 -13.82 4.31 -31.72
N ALA A 578 -12.67 4.90 -31.41
CA ALA A 578 -12.38 6.32 -31.55
C ALA A 578 -10.89 6.55 -31.86
N LYS A 579 -10.58 7.66 -32.56
CA LYS A 579 -9.20 8.10 -32.82
C LYS A 579 -8.79 9.18 -31.83
N GLU A 580 -9.62 10.22 -31.70
CA GLU A 580 -9.42 11.29 -30.72
C GLU A 580 -10.13 10.95 -29.40
N TRP A 581 -9.35 10.71 -28.34
CA TRP A 581 -9.88 10.41 -27.01
C TRP A 581 -9.68 11.58 -26.04
N ILE A 582 -10.76 12.05 -25.42
CA ILE A 582 -10.69 12.94 -24.27
C ILE A 582 -10.71 12.06 -23.00
N VAL A 583 -9.68 12.17 -22.18
CA VAL A 583 -9.67 11.59 -20.82
C VAL A 583 -9.77 12.74 -19.84
N VAL A 584 -10.82 12.78 -19.00
CA VAL A 584 -10.99 13.86 -18.02
C VAL A 584 -10.57 13.42 -16.63
N GLY A 585 -9.84 14.29 -15.94
CA GLY A 585 -9.08 13.97 -14.73
C GLY A 585 -7.61 13.72 -15.02
N SER A 586 -6.77 13.78 -13.99
CA SER A 586 -5.31 13.76 -14.10
C SER A 586 -4.62 12.91 -13.03
N GLY A 587 -5.39 12.10 -12.30
CA GLY A 587 -4.87 11.11 -11.36
C GLY A 587 -4.39 9.84 -12.04
N GLY A 588 -3.94 8.86 -11.25
CA GLY A 588 -3.41 7.58 -11.74
C GLY A 588 -4.35 6.84 -12.71
N THR A 589 -5.67 6.79 -12.43
CA THR A 589 -6.63 6.17 -13.36
C THR A 589 -6.59 6.80 -14.75
N ALA A 590 -6.48 8.13 -14.85
CA ALA A 590 -6.48 8.84 -16.12
C ALA A 590 -5.20 8.56 -16.94
N VAL A 591 -4.07 8.45 -16.25
CA VAL A 591 -2.77 8.11 -16.83
C VAL A 591 -2.76 6.68 -17.35
N ALA A 592 -3.18 5.71 -16.53
CA ALA A 592 -3.28 4.32 -16.95
C ALA A 592 -4.23 4.18 -18.15
N ASN A 593 -5.43 4.76 -18.08
CA ASN A 593 -6.41 4.71 -19.18
C ASN A 593 -5.88 5.31 -20.49
N ALA A 594 -5.09 6.37 -20.43
CA ALA A 594 -4.43 6.92 -21.61
C ALA A 594 -3.39 5.95 -22.18
N GLU A 595 -2.54 5.35 -21.34
CA GLU A 595 -1.56 4.35 -21.76
C GLU A 595 -2.24 3.14 -22.43
N ILE A 596 -3.31 2.60 -21.81
CA ILE A 596 -4.11 1.48 -22.33
C ILE A 596 -4.60 1.77 -23.75
N ILE A 597 -5.22 2.94 -23.96
CA ILE A 597 -5.71 3.38 -25.28
C ILE A 597 -4.55 3.51 -26.29
N LEU A 598 -3.44 4.12 -25.89
CA LEU A 598 -2.28 4.38 -26.75
C LEU A 598 -1.49 3.11 -27.14
N ILE A 599 -1.50 2.09 -26.28
CA ILE A 599 -0.95 0.75 -26.53
C ILE A 599 -1.86 -0.04 -27.47
N GLN A 600 -3.15 -0.13 -27.17
CA GLN A 600 -4.09 -0.97 -27.91
C GLN A 600 -4.41 -0.42 -29.31
N ASN A 601 -4.50 0.90 -29.47
CA ASN A 601 -4.72 1.56 -30.75
C ASN A 601 -3.53 2.49 -31.10
N ARG A 602 -2.74 2.08 -32.09
CA ARG A 602 -1.54 2.83 -32.54
C ARG A 602 -1.86 4.15 -33.25
N GLU A 603 -3.08 4.36 -33.72
CA GLU A 603 -3.53 5.61 -34.35
C GLU A 603 -4.22 6.55 -33.35
N ALA A 604 -4.47 6.10 -32.11
CA ALA A 604 -5.14 6.92 -31.11
C ALA A 604 -4.30 8.11 -30.67
N HIS A 605 -4.98 9.24 -30.51
CA HIS A 605 -4.51 10.46 -29.88
C HIS A 605 -5.32 10.67 -28.58
N VAL A 606 -4.63 11.00 -27.49
CA VAL A 606 -5.25 11.17 -26.16
C VAL A 606 -4.95 12.55 -25.61
N THR A 607 -6.00 13.28 -25.23
CA THR A 607 -5.90 14.54 -24.49
C THR A 607 -6.43 14.35 -23.07
N ILE A 608 -5.52 14.43 -22.09
CA ILE A 608 -5.82 14.39 -20.65
C ILE A 608 -6.15 15.81 -20.18
N ILE A 609 -7.35 16.02 -19.65
CA ILE A 609 -7.84 17.35 -19.19
C ILE A 609 -8.26 17.26 -17.73
N GLY A 610 -7.56 17.94 -16.84
CA GLY A 610 -7.86 17.90 -15.40
C GLY A 610 -7.04 18.89 -14.60
N SER A 611 -7.09 18.83 -13.28
CA SER A 611 -6.17 19.61 -12.44
C SER A 611 -4.71 19.24 -12.70
N LYS A 612 -3.76 19.97 -12.11
CA LYS A 612 -2.38 19.51 -12.05
C LYS A 612 -2.29 18.02 -11.62
N PRO A 613 -1.52 17.16 -12.33
CA PRO A 613 -1.34 15.77 -11.94
C PRO A 613 -0.79 15.63 -10.51
N PRO A 614 -1.26 14.66 -9.70
CA PRO A 614 -0.72 14.41 -8.36
C PRO A 614 0.81 14.20 -8.38
N PRO A 615 1.57 14.76 -7.42
CA PRO A 615 3.03 14.68 -7.42
C PRO A 615 3.57 13.25 -7.51
N ALA A 616 2.91 12.28 -6.86
CA ALA A 616 3.31 10.88 -6.86
C ALA A 616 3.49 10.26 -8.27
N LEU A 617 2.75 10.74 -9.27
CA LEU A 617 2.87 10.24 -10.65
C LEU A 617 4.27 10.53 -11.23
N GLN A 618 4.86 11.68 -10.90
CA GLN A 618 6.23 12.04 -11.33
C GLN A 618 7.31 11.12 -10.74
N HIS A 619 6.96 10.32 -9.73
CA HIS A 619 7.84 9.39 -9.03
C HIS A 619 7.54 7.92 -9.37
N GLN A 620 6.55 7.63 -10.22
CA GLN A 620 6.24 6.30 -10.74
C GLN A 620 7.07 6.00 -11.99
N VAL A 621 7.16 4.72 -12.37
CA VAL A 621 7.82 4.31 -13.63
C VAL A 621 6.95 4.67 -14.83
N GLN A 622 5.64 4.43 -14.73
CA GLN A 622 4.68 4.57 -15.84
C GLN A 622 4.65 5.98 -16.42
N PHE A 623 4.41 7.00 -15.58
CA PHE A 623 4.06 8.33 -16.08
C PHE A 623 5.21 9.04 -16.84
N PRO A 624 6.46 9.08 -16.34
CA PRO A 624 7.58 9.65 -17.10
C PRO A 624 7.84 8.88 -18.41
N ALA A 625 7.80 7.54 -18.39
CA ALA A 625 7.98 6.73 -19.59
C ALA A 625 6.88 6.96 -20.63
N MET A 626 5.62 7.12 -20.19
CA MET A 626 4.49 7.47 -21.06
C MET A 626 4.65 8.88 -21.66
N GLN A 627 5.15 9.85 -20.89
CA GLN A 627 5.45 11.20 -21.38
C GLN A 627 6.58 11.20 -22.40
N GLU A 628 7.66 10.45 -22.16
CA GLU A 628 8.77 10.29 -23.09
C GLU A 628 8.30 9.68 -24.42
N LYS A 629 7.59 8.55 -24.36
CA LYS A 629 7.15 7.76 -25.52
C LYS A 629 6.07 8.44 -26.36
N TYR A 630 5.07 9.06 -25.72
CA TYR A 630 3.87 9.57 -26.42
C TYR A 630 3.72 11.10 -26.38
N GLY A 631 4.37 11.78 -25.43
CA GLY A 631 4.25 13.24 -25.23
C GLY A 631 5.18 14.09 -26.12
N HIS A 632 6.26 13.48 -26.63
CA HIS A 632 7.20 14.11 -27.57
C HIS A 632 7.12 13.51 -28.99
N GLY A 633 6.65 12.28 -29.12
CA GLY A 633 6.32 11.60 -30.37
C GLY A 633 7.49 10.89 -31.04
N GLU A 634 7.39 9.57 -31.20
CA GLU A 634 8.27 8.83 -32.12
C GLU A 634 8.06 9.37 -33.55
N ASN A 635 9.14 9.84 -34.19
CA ASN A 635 9.12 10.53 -35.49
C ASN A 635 8.37 11.89 -35.51
N GLY A 636 8.03 12.46 -34.36
CA GLY A 636 7.49 13.82 -34.22
C GLY A 636 5.96 13.96 -34.16
N GLU A 637 5.20 12.86 -34.11
CA GLU A 637 3.74 12.90 -33.92
C GLU A 637 3.36 12.83 -32.44
N LYS A 638 2.79 13.92 -31.90
CA LYS A 638 2.42 14.03 -30.49
C LYS A 638 1.06 13.38 -30.20
N ARG A 639 1.09 12.10 -29.81
CA ARG A 639 -0.11 11.31 -29.52
C ARG A 639 -0.70 11.50 -28.12
N LEU A 640 0.04 12.11 -27.18
CA LEU A 640 -0.44 12.40 -25.83
C LEU A 640 -0.32 13.90 -25.50
N SER A 641 -1.40 14.52 -25.05
CA SER A 641 -1.43 15.92 -24.58
C SER A 641 -2.05 16.05 -23.20
N PHE A 642 -1.58 17.04 -22.43
CA PHE A 642 -2.09 17.41 -21.12
C PHE A 642 -2.60 18.84 -21.13
N VAL A 643 -3.71 19.10 -20.43
CA VAL A 643 -4.30 20.42 -20.24
C VAL A 643 -4.66 20.58 -18.76
N GLU A 644 -3.99 21.49 -18.06
CA GLU A 644 -4.31 21.83 -16.66
C GLU A 644 -5.55 22.74 -16.63
N ALA A 645 -6.73 22.16 -16.37
CA ALA A 645 -8.02 22.84 -16.43
C ALA A 645 -9.05 22.34 -15.40
N ARG A 646 -10.07 23.16 -15.13
CA ARG A 646 -11.31 22.73 -14.49
C ARG A 646 -12.33 22.34 -15.57
N VAL A 647 -12.75 21.07 -15.56
CA VAL A 647 -13.65 20.47 -16.54
C VAL A 647 -15.13 20.70 -16.17
N GLY A 648 -15.98 20.97 -17.15
CA GLY A 648 -17.43 21.04 -17.02
C GLY A 648 -18.15 19.69 -17.19
N ALA A 649 -19.46 19.74 -17.45
CA ALA A 649 -20.23 18.55 -17.82
C ALA A 649 -19.95 18.14 -19.27
N ILE A 650 -20.11 16.85 -19.58
CA ILE A 650 -20.03 16.34 -20.95
C ILE A 650 -21.19 16.87 -21.82
N GLU A 651 -20.89 17.14 -23.09
CA GLU A 651 -21.87 17.47 -24.12
C GLU A 651 -21.62 16.63 -25.38
N THR A 652 -22.66 16.45 -26.19
CA THR A 652 -22.61 15.73 -27.47
C THR A 652 -23.07 16.62 -28.61
N TYR A 653 -22.42 16.54 -29.77
CA TYR A 653 -22.86 17.18 -31.01
C TYR A 653 -22.80 16.20 -32.18
N GLN A 654 -23.48 16.51 -33.28
CA GLN A 654 -23.36 15.78 -34.54
C GLN A 654 -22.36 16.50 -35.43
N ASP A 655 -21.37 15.78 -35.99
CA ASP A 655 -20.45 16.34 -36.97
C ASP A 655 -21.07 16.50 -38.37
N GLU A 656 -20.28 16.95 -39.34
CA GLU A 656 -20.71 17.16 -40.72
C GLU A 656 -21.14 15.85 -41.42
N GLN A 657 -20.71 14.69 -40.89
CA GLN A 657 -21.07 13.36 -41.37
C GLN A 657 -22.29 12.78 -40.64
N GLY A 658 -22.83 13.47 -39.63
CA GLY A 658 -23.94 12.99 -38.81
C GLY A 658 -23.54 11.92 -37.79
N VAL A 659 -22.27 11.93 -37.35
CA VAL A 659 -21.74 11.06 -36.29
C VAL A 659 -21.71 11.81 -34.96
N THR A 660 -22.22 11.18 -33.89
CA THR A 660 -22.14 11.73 -32.53
C THR A 660 -20.67 11.87 -32.11
N ARG A 661 -20.24 13.09 -31.80
CA ARG A 661 -18.95 13.43 -31.19
C ARG A 661 -19.17 14.04 -29.80
N PHE A 662 -18.13 14.02 -28.97
CA PHE A 662 -18.14 14.63 -27.66
C PHE A 662 -17.50 16.02 -27.71
N GLN A 663 -18.02 16.93 -26.89
CA GLN A 663 -17.33 18.15 -26.54
C GLN A 663 -17.40 18.36 -25.03
N VAL A 664 -16.37 18.98 -24.45
CA VAL A 664 -16.37 19.32 -23.02
C VAL A 664 -15.81 20.72 -22.81
N PRO A 665 -16.59 21.64 -22.18
CA PRO A 665 -16.09 22.95 -21.83
C PRO A 665 -15.11 22.82 -20.68
N TYR A 666 -14.00 23.55 -20.75
CA TYR A 666 -13.02 23.61 -19.67
C TYR A 666 -12.55 25.05 -19.44
N VAL A 667 -12.14 25.31 -18.20
CA VAL A 667 -11.52 26.57 -17.79
C VAL A 667 -10.05 26.29 -17.50
N ASP A 668 -9.16 26.89 -18.28
CA ASP A 668 -7.71 26.75 -18.10
C ASP A 668 -7.28 27.25 -16.71
N GLN A 669 -6.38 26.54 -16.03
CA GLN A 669 -5.98 26.91 -14.67
C GLN A 669 -5.01 28.10 -14.63
N ASP A 670 -4.24 28.37 -15.69
CA ASP A 670 -3.28 29.46 -15.73
C ASP A 670 -3.90 30.72 -16.32
N THR A 671 -4.53 30.63 -17.50
CA THR A 671 -5.10 31.79 -18.22
C THR A 671 -6.48 32.19 -17.70
N LYS A 672 -7.20 31.26 -17.06
CA LYS A 672 -8.64 31.35 -16.71
C LYS A 672 -9.57 31.50 -17.91
N GLU A 673 -9.08 31.32 -19.13
CA GLU A 673 -9.89 31.35 -20.34
C GLU A 673 -10.80 30.13 -20.44
N ARG A 674 -11.92 30.28 -21.16
CA ARG A 674 -12.87 29.21 -21.44
C ARG A 674 -12.61 28.64 -22.81
N HIS A 675 -12.39 27.34 -22.87
CA HIS A 675 -12.16 26.60 -24.10
C HIS A 675 -13.11 25.41 -24.20
N MET A 676 -13.09 24.74 -25.35
CA MET A 676 -13.90 23.56 -25.64
C MET A 676 -12.99 22.49 -26.24
N ALA A 677 -12.81 21.37 -25.54
CA ALA A 677 -12.18 20.20 -26.13
C ALA A 677 -13.22 19.39 -26.92
N ARG A 678 -12.78 18.71 -27.98
CA ARG A 678 -13.61 17.87 -28.85
C ARG A 678 -12.92 16.54 -29.11
N GLY A 679 -13.71 15.48 -29.25
CA GLY A 679 -13.19 14.13 -29.46
C GLY A 679 -14.24 13.12 -29.87
N ASP A 680 -13.75 11.95 -30.24
CA ASP A 680 -14.50 10.81 -30.76
C ASP A 680 -14.87 9.83 -29.66
N GLY A 681 -13.99 9.71 -28.66
CA GLY A 681 -14.14 8.92 -27.46
C GLY A 681 -13.95 9.78 -26.22
N TYR A 682 -14.55 9.35 -25.12
CA TYR A 682 -14.55 10.07 -23.85
C TYR A 682 -14.44 9.10 -22.68
N VAL A 683 -13.47 9.34 -21.79
CA VAL A 683 -13.26 8.59 -20.56
C VAL A 683 -13.31 9.55 -19.38
N THR A 684 -14.07 9.22 -18.32
CA THR A 684 -14.02 9.96 -17.05
C THR A 684 -13.15 9.25 -16.02
N SER A 685 -12.19 9.98 -15.46
CA SER A 685 -11.20 9.53 -14.48
C SER A 685 -10.88 10.66 -13.50
N LEU A 686 -11.93 11.40 -13.11
CA LEU A 686 -11.85 12.63 -12.31
C LEU A 686 -11.52 12.36 -10.83
N GLY A 687 -11.43 11.10 -10.39
CA GLY A 687 -11.34 10.72 -8.98
C GLY A 687 -12.64 10.09 -8.51
N ARG A 688 -12.58 9.36 -7.40
CA ARG A 688 -13.62 8.41 -6.99
C ARG A 688 -14.75 9.08 -6.22
N THR A 689 -15.94 8.48 -6.34
CA THR A 689 -17.07 8.70 -5.44
C THR A 689 -16.83 7.95 -4.13
N ASN A 690 -17.46 8.36 -3.03
CA ASN A 690 -17.38 7.65 -1.76
C ASN A 690 -18.75 7.11 -1.32
N PRO A 691 -19.34 6.14 -2.07
CA PRO A 691 -20.56 5.45 -1.67
C PRO A 691 -20.25 4.38 -0.62
N LEU A 692 -21.32 3.84 -0.03
CA LEU A 692 -21.23 2.57 0.68
C LEU A 692 -20.76 1.45 -0.28
N PRO A 693 -19.90 0.49 0.14
CA PRO A 693 -19.54 -0.66 -0.68
C PRO A 693 -20.78 -1.36 -1.25
N PRO A 694 -20.82 -1.74 -2.54
CA PRO A 694 -22.03 -2.31 -3.16
C PRO A 694 -22.56 -3.57 -2.47
N ALA A 695 -21.68 -4.35 -1.84
CA ALA A 695 -22.05 -5.52 -1.05
C ALA A 695 -22.89 -5.19 0.21
N LEU A 696 -22.92 -3.93 0.65
CA LEU A 696 -23.67 -3.48 1.84
C LEU A 696 -24.96 -2.72 1.51
N GLN A 697 -25.20 -2.36 0.25
CA GLN A 697 -26.32 -1.47 -0.10
C GLN A 697 -27.68 -2.06 0.28
N ASP A 698 -27.87 -3.36 0.10
CA ASP A 698 -29.10 -4.07 0.49
C ASP A 698 -29.30 -4.13 2.01
N LEU A 699 -28.23 -4.42 2.76
CA LEU A 699 -28.24 -4.40 4.23
C LEU A 699 -28.60 -2.99 4.75
N ALA A 700 -27.94 -1.95 4.24
CA ALA A 700 -28.20 -0.57 4.62
C ALA A 700 -29.63 -0.14 4.31
N ASN A 701 -30.16 -0.52 3.14
CA ASN A 701 -31.54 -0.25 2.77
C ASN A 701 -32.53 -0.95 3.72
N ALA A 702 -32.29 -2.24 4.04
CA ALA A 702 -33.15 -3.01 4.94
C ALA A 702 -33.14 -2.48 6.38
N VAL A 703 -31.98 -2.01 6.86
CA VAL A 703 -31.82 -1.37 8.18
C VAL A 703 -32.61 -0.05 8.23
N ARG A 704 -32.40 0.83 7.25
CA ARG A 704 -33.10 2.13 7.13
C ARG A 704 -34.62 1.98 7.02
N ASP A 705 -35.10 0.99 6.28
CA ASP A 705 -36.54 0.72 6.11
C ASP A 705 -37.24 0.29 7.41
N ARG A 706 -36.49 -0.29 8.34
CA ARG A 706 -36.98 -0.69 9.68
C ARG A 706 -36.74 0.39 10.75
N GLY A 707 -36.23 1.56 10.35
CA GLY A 707 -35.88 2.64 11.28
C GLY A 707 -34.63 2.38 12.12
N GLY A 708 -33.76 1.47 11.67
CA GLY A 708 -32.46 1.22 12.27
C GLY A 708 -31.39 2.23 11.88
N GLU A 709 -30.27 2.19 12.59
CA GLU A 709 -29.14 3.12 12.45
C GLU A 709 -27.90 2.45 11.87
N ILE A 710 -27.04 3.26 11.25
CA ILE A 710 -25.76 2.82 10.68
C ILE A 710 -24.68 3.80 11.17
N SER A 711 -23.69 3.28 11.87
CA SER A 711 -22.53 4.03 12.37
C SER A 711 -21.23 3.42 11.85
N GLY A 712 -20.13 4.16 11.97
CA GLY A 712 -18.81 3.70 11.51
C GLY A 712 -17.66 4.27 12.33
N ASP A 713 -16.64 3.43 12.50
CA ASP A 713 -15.38 3.73 13.17
C ASP A 713 -14.20 3.42 12.24
N LEU A 714 -13.08 4.12 12.39
CA LEU A 714 -11.80 3.68 11.83
C LEU A 714 -11.25 2.51 12.66
N LEU A 715 -10.56 1.59 12.00
CA LEU A 715 -9.91 0.43 12.62
C LEU A 715 -8.40 0.63 12.62
N PHE A 716 -7.80 0.48 13.81
CA PHE A 716 -6.36 0.53 14.02
C PHE A 716 -5.89 -0.73 14.76
N ASP A 717 -4.65 -1.16 14.55
CA ASP A 717 -4.05 -2.18 15.39
C ASP A 717 -3.55 -1.61 16.74
N ARG A 718 -2.97 -2.45 17.59
CA ARG A 718 -2.41 -2.02 18.89
C ARG A 718 -1.23 -1.04 18.79
N ASP A 719 -0.64 -0.90 17.61
CA ASP A 719 0.51 -0.04 17.33
C ASP A 719 0.11 1.23 16.54
N ASP A 720 -1.21 1.49 16.50
CA ASP A 720 -1.88 2.56 15.78
C ASP A 720 -1.71 2.49 14.25
N GLN A 721 -1.41 1.33 13.68
CA GLN A 721 -1.39 1.14 12.21
C GLN A 721 -2.82 1.03 11.70
N TYR A 722 -3.14 1.73 10.61
CA TYR A 722 -4.47 1.70 10.01
C TYR A 722 -4.76 0.36 9.34
N ILE A 723 -5.86 -0.29 9.71
CA ILE A 723 -6.25 -1.62 9.22
C ILE A 723 -7.65 -1.66 8.58
N GLY A 724 -8.32 -0.51 8.44
CA GLY A 724 -9.58 -0.39 7.69
C GLY A 724 -10.61 0.51 8.37
N TYR A 725 -11.89 0.37 8.03
CA TYR A 725 -13.00 0.93 8.82
C TYR A 725 -14.04 -0.15 9.14
N GLY A 726 -14.73 -0.01 10.26
CA GLY A 726 -15.81 -0.90 10.68
C GLY A 726 -17.14 -0.18 10.59
N LEU A 727 -18.17 -0.88 10.13
CA LEU A 727 -19.55 -0.40 10.10
C LEU A 727 -20.41 -1.23 11.04
N THR A 728 -21.27 -0.56 11.81
CA THR A 728 -22.26 -1.19 12.69
C THR A 728 -23.66 -0.85 12.19
N PHE A 729 -24.47 -1.89 12.00
CA PHE A 729 -25.85 -1.83 11.54
C PHE A 729 -26.76 -2.25 12.71
N ALA A 730 -27.46 -1.31 13.31
CA ALA A 730 -28.32 -1.54 14.47
C ALA A 730 -29.79 -1.52 14.06
N VAL A 731 -30.51 -2.64 14.23
CA VAL A 731 -31.91 -2.80 13.78
C VAL A 731 -32.63 -3.86 14.60
N ASP A 732 -33.91 -3.65 14.91
CA ASP A 732 -34.78 -4.60 15.63
C ASP A 732 -34.20 -5.12 16.98
N GLY A 733 -33.27 -4.38 17.60
CA GLY A 733 -32.55 -4.78 18.82
C GLY A 733 -31.31 -5.65 18.60
N HIS A 734 -30.91 -5.87 17.35
CA HIS A 734 -29.69 -6.57 16.94
C HIS A 734 -28.63 -5.60 16.41
N GLU A 735 -27.35 -5.90 16.66
CA GLU A 735 -26.21 -5.25 16.00
C GLU A 735 -25.51 -6.22 15.05
N HIS A 736 -25.27 -5.79 13.82
CA HIS A 736 -24.40 -6.49 12.87
C HIS A 736 -23.19 -5.63 12.55
N ARG A 737 -22.00 -6.24 12.55
CA ARG A 737 -20.75 -5.56 12.21
C ARG A 737 -20.22 -6.08 10.90
N VAL A 738 -19.64 -5.19 10.11
CA VAL A 738 -18.89 -5.52 8.89
C VAL A 738 -17.64 -4.65 8.86
N ASP A 739 -16.49 -5.26 8.60
CA ASP A 739 -15.24 -4.53 8.41
C ASP A 739 -14.95 -4.31 6.92
N VAL A 740 -14.32 -3.20 6.59
CA VAL A 740 -13.88 -2.85 5.23
C VAL A 740 -12.38 -2.56 5.25
N ASP A 741 -11.64 -3.35 4.49
CA ASP A 741 -10.20 -3.26 4.27
C ASP A 741 -9.91 -3.06 2.77
N GLY A 742 -8.67 -3.25 2.34
CA GLY A 742 -8.28 -2.96 0.95
C GLY A 742 -8.32 -1.47 0.61
N ALA A 743 -8.13 -1.12 -0.67
CA ALA A 743 -8.13 0.29 -1.06
C ALA A 743 -9.50 0.99 -0.93
N ALA A 744 -10.61 0.24 -0.88
CA ALA A 744 -11.92 0.80 -0.53
C ALA A 744 -11.97 1.36 0.90
N SER A 745 -11.15 0.85 1.83
CA SER A 745 -11.05 1.42 3.18
C SER A 745 -10.57 2.88 3.19
N TRP A 746 -9.76 3.27 2.20
CA TRP A 746 -9.26 4.64 2.04
C TRP A 746 -10.30 5.62 1.45
N GLN A 747 -11.50 5.15 1.08
CA GLN A 747 -12.62 5.98 0.64
C GLN A 747 -13.82 5.79 1.57
N LEU A 748 -13.88 6.63 2.61
CA LEU A 748 -14.88 6.55 3.67
C LEU A 748 -16.28 6.92 3.14
N PRO A 749 -17.30 6.05 3.31
CA PRO A 749 -18.62 6.27 2.71
C PRO A 749 -19.30 7.53 3.27
N ARG A 750 -19.58 8.51 2.41
CA ARG A 750 -20.09 9.85 2.77
C ARG A 750 -21.48 9.87 3.41
N GLU A 751 -22.20 8.75 3.37
CA GLU A 751 -23.46 8.55 4.08
C GLU A 751 -23.31 8.06 5.53
N VAL A 752 -22.09 7.71 5.97
CA VAL A 752 -21.73 7.37 7.35
C VAL A 752 -20.68 8.35 7.89
N PHE A 753 -19.62 8.59 7.11
CA PHE A 753 -18.55 9.54 7.41
C PHE A 753 -18.81 10.86 6.67
N ALA A 754 -19.64 11.72 7.25
CA ALA A 754 -20.08 12.96 6.63
C ALA A 754 -18.88 13.89 6.30
N PRO A 755 -18.78 14.51 5.12
CA PRO A 755 -17.64 15.35 4.71
C PRO A 755 -17.27 16.44 5.72
N GLU A 756 -18.26 16.98 6.42
CA GLU A 756 -18.16 18.07 7.39
C GLU A 756 -17.33 17.69 8.62
N THR A 757 -17.18 16.39 8.90
CA THR A 757 -16.32 15.88 9.98
C THR A 757 -14.83 16.04 9.68
N GLY A 758 -14.45 16.24 8.41
CA GLY A 758 -13.06 16.31 7.96
C GLY A 758 -12.28 15.00 8.02
N ILE A 759 -12.88 13.88 8.46
CA ILE A 759 -12.18 12.61 8.75
C ILE A 759 -11.49 11.99 7.53
N GLN A 760 -12.09 12.08 6.34
CA GLN A 760 -11.45 11.68 5.08
C GLN A 760 -10.17 12.50 4.82
N GLY A 761 -10.17 13.78 5.17
CA GLY A 761 -9.00 14.65 5.07
C GLY A 761 -7.90 14.28 6.07
N GLU A 762 -8.25 13.83 7.27
CA GLU A 762 -7.29 13.29 8.24
C GLU A 762 -6.68 11.98 7.74
N LEU A 763 -7.52 11.05 7.28
CA LEU A 763 -7.08 9.76 6.74
C LEU A 763 -6.14 9.94 5.54
N ASN A 764 -6.47 10.85 4.62
CA ASN A 764 -5.62 11.20 3.49
C ASN A 764 -4.27 11.79 3.93
N ARG A 765 -4.25 12.68 4.94
CA ARG A 765 -2.99 13.22 5.50
C ARG A 765 -2.13 12.16 6.16
N MET A 766 -2.74 11.24 6.92
CA MET A 766 -2.04 10.08 7.50
C MET A 766 -1.44 9.19 6.41
N GLY A 767 -2.21 8.86 5.37
CA GLY A 767 -1.75 8.07 4.22
C GLY A 767 -0.56 8.71 3.51
N VAL A 768 -0.60 10.02 3.27
CA VAL A 768 0.52 10.78 2.66
C VAL A 768 1.74 10.89 3.59
N ARG A 769 1.55 10.89 4.92
CA ARG A 769 2.69 10.85 5.86
C ARG A 769 3.37 9.48 5.88
N GLY A 770 2.58 8.41 5.94
CA GLY A 770 3.08 7.03 5.90
C GLY A 770 3.70 6.65 4.56
N LEU A 771 3.15 7.16 3.45
CA LEU A 771 3.63 6.93 2.08
C LEU A 771 3.65 8.26 1.30
N PRO A 772 4.73 9.06 1.44
CA PRO A 772 4.85 10.33 0.74
C PRO A 772 4.95 10.14 -0.78
N SER A 773 4.63 11.21 -1.53
CA SER A 773 4.57 11.16 -3.00
C SER A 773 5.88 10.73 -3.66
N GLU A 774 7.03 11.01 -3.04
CA GLU A 774 8.34 10.68 -3.58
C GLU A 774 8.61 9.16 -3.63
N THR A 775 7.84 8.36 -2.88
CA THR A 775 7.85 6.89 -2.99
C THR A 775 7.34 6.42 -4.36
N GLY A 776 6.53 7.23 -5.06
CA GLY A 776 5.71 6.83 -6.21
C GLY A 776 4.55 5.89 -5.86
N ASN A 777 4.47 5.44 -4.62
CA ASN A 777 3.35 4.70 -4.07
C ASN A 777 2.29 5.66 -3.49
N ALA A 778 1.12 5.11 -3.22
CA ALA A 778 0.04 5.80 -2.52
C ALA A 778 -0.63 4.81 -1.56
N ALA A 779 -1.23 5.31 -0.48
CA ALA A 779 -1.94 4.47 0.50
C ALA A 779 -2.94 3.45 -0.10
N PRO A 780 -3.74 3.76 -1.15
CA PRO A 780 -4.57 2.78 -1.86
C PRO A 780 -3.84 1.86 -2.88
N GLY A 781 -2.50 1.85 -2.93
CA GLY A 781 -1.68 1.08 -3.88
C GLY A 781 -1.45 -0.38 -3.49
N PHE A 782 -0.99 -1.21 -4.44
CA PHE A 782 -0.89 -2.68 -4.29
C PHE A 782 -0.08 -3.11 -3.04
N SER A 783 1.21 -2.78 -2.96
CA SER A 783 2.06 -3.14 -1.81
C SER A 783 1.57 -2.55 -0.46
N PRO A 784 1.18 -1.26 -0.38
CA PRO A 784 0.52 -0.69 0.80
C PRO A 784 -0.71 -1.45 1.29
N ILE A 785 -1.57 -1.91 0.38
CA ILE A 785 -2.75 -2.71 0.72
C ILE A 785 -2.40 -4.13 1.15
N ALA A 786 -1.36 -4.74 0.57
CA ALA A 786 -0.84 -6.02 1.04
C ALA A 786 -0.36 -5.92 2.50
N ARG A 787 0.40 -4.88 2.84
CA ARG A 787 0.80 -4.57 4.22
C ARG A 787 -0.41 -4.36 5.14
N GLN A 788 -1.34 -3.48 4.77
CA GLN A 788 -2.56 -3.21 5.56
C GLN A 788 -3.31 -4.51 5.90
N SER A 789 -3.47 -5.39 4.90
CA SER A 789 -4.24 -6.62 5.03
C SER A 789 -3.51 -7.67 5.85
N ALA A 790 -2.18 -7.77 5.74
CA ALA A 790 -1.34 -8.60 6.60
C ALA A 790 -1.43 -8.15 8.08
N LEU A 791 -1.40 -6.83 8.34
CA LEU A 791 -1.56 -6.27 9.68
C LEU A 791 -2.96 -6.53 10.25
N ARG A 792 -4.00 -6.34 9.44
CA ARG A 792 -5.38 -6.67 9.84
C ARG A 792 -5.51 -8.15 10.22
N ALA A 793 -4.95 -9.06 9.41
CA ALA A 793 -5.00 -10.50 9.68
C ALA A 793 -4.31 -10.86 11.01
N ARG A 794 -3.15 -10.26 11.31
CA ARG A 794 -2.46 -10.41 12.60
C ARG A 794 -3.31 -9.87 13.76
N ALA A 795 -3.88 -8.68 13.61
CA ALA A 795 -4.70 -8.02 14.63
C ALA A 795 -5.99 -8.81 14.94
N VAL A 796 -6.71 -9.27 13.91
CA VAL A 796 -7.91 -10.10 14.05
C VAL A 796 -7.58 -11.47 14.67
N ALA A 797 -6.46 -12.10 14.28
CA ALA A 797 -6.02 -13.35 14.88
C ALA A 797 -5.64 -13.21 16.36
N ALA A 798 -5.03 -12.08 16.76
CA ALA A 798 -4.72 -11.78 18.16
C ALA A 798 -6.00 -11.49 18.98
N ALA A 799 -6.95 -10.75 18.42
CA ALA A 799 -8.27 -10.52 19.04
C ALA A 799 -9.03 -11.84 19.24
N ALA A 800 -9.04 -12.74 18.24
CA ALA A 800 -9.62 -14.07 18.36
C ALA A 800 -8.90 -14.98 19.38
N ALA A 801 -7.64 -14.69 19.70
CA ALA A 801 -6.86 -15.36 20.74
C ALA A 801 -7.03 -14.74 22.16
N GLY A 802 -7.82 -13.66 22.28
CA GLY A 802 -8.17 -13.01 23.56
C GLY A 802 -7.48 -11.66 23.83
N ASP A 803 -6.69 -11.11 22.90
CA ASP A 803 -6.21 -9.73 23.01
C ASP A 803 -7.26 -8.75 22.47
N GLU A 804 -8.21 -8.37 23.34
CA GLU A 804 -9.26 -7.38 23.02
C GLU A 804 -8.70 -6.03 22.57
N THR A 805 -7.42 -5.72 22.83
CA THR A 805 -6.77 -4.46 22.43
C THR A 805 -6.09 -4.51 21.06
N ALA A 806 -6.04 -5.68 20.43
CA ALA A 806 -5.38 -5.89 19.13
C ALA A 806 -6.08 -5.17 17.97
N VAL A 807 -7.40 -4.97 18.04
CA VAL A 807 -8.20 -4.19 17.07
C VAL A 807 -8.91 -3.06 17.80
N ARG A 808 -8.45 -1.83 17.60
CA ARG A 808 -9.02 -0.60 18.15
C ARG A 808 -10.03 -0.01 17.18
N ARG A 809 -11.15 0.46 17.71
CA ARG A 809 -12.18 1.21 16.98
C ARG A 809 -12.15 2.66 17.45
N THR A 810 -11.88 3.60 16.55
CA THR A 810 -11.80 5.04 16.88
C THR A 810 -12.55 5.90 15.86
N PRO A 811 -13.24 6.97 16.27
CA PRO A 811 -13.92 7.87 15.34
C PRO A 811 -12.95 8.80 14.59
N THR A 812 -11.71 8.93 15.08
CA THR A 812 -10.67 9.82 14.55
C THR A 812 -9.36 9.08 14.27
N VAL A 813 -8.48 9.71 13.50
CA VAL A 813 -7.10 9.24 13.31
C VAL A 813 -6.29 9.44 14.62
N PRO A 814 -5.50 8.46 15.08
CA PRO A 814 -4.68 8.58 16.28
C PRO A 814 -3.71 9.77 16.21
N GLU A 815 -3.65 10.54 17.30
CA GLU A 815 -2.97 11.83 17.33
C GLU A 815 -1.46 11.75 17.04
N ARG A 816 -0.84 10.58 17.27
CA ARG A 816 0.56 10.27 16.92
C ARG A 816 0.83 10.30 15.41
N TRP A 817 -0.19 10.16 14.55
CA TRP A 817 -0.04 10.28 13.10
C TRP A 817 -0.05 11.72 12.60
N ARG A 818 -0.59 12.69 13.37
CA ARG A 818 -0.54 14.10 12.98
C ARG A 818 0.90 14.60 13.00
N ARG A 819 1.36 15.22 11.90
CA ARG A 819 2.71 15.80 11.78
C ARG A 819 2.87 16.88 12.87
N PRO A 820 4.00 16.96 13.60
CA PRO A 820 4.28 18.08 14.49
C PRO A 820 4.29 19.40 13.72
N GLU A 821 3.80 20.49 14.31
CA GLU A 821 3.90 21.80 13.64
C GLU A 821 5.38 22.22 13.52
N PRO A 822 5.79 22.80 12.38
CA PRO A 822 7.14 23.32 12.24
C PRO A 822 7.35 24.45 13.25
N SER A 823 8.35 24.28 14.14
CA SER A 823 8.60 25.17 15.28
C SER A 823 8.99 26.59 14.86
N GLN A 824 7.99 27.43 14.57
CA GLN A 824 8.18 28.87 14.41
C GLN A 824 8.59 29.45 15.77
N ASN A 825 9.84 29.93 15.86
CA ASN A 825 10.47 30.50 17.06
C ASN A 825 10.89 29.49 18.16
N GLN A 826 11.62 28.43 17.79
CA GLN A 826 12.83 28.15 18.58
C GLN A 826 14.02 28.89 17.94
N THR A 827 14.37 30.02 18.56
CA THR A 827 15.65 30.71 18.37
C THR A 827 16.79 29.69 18.47
N ARG A 828 17.96 29.98 17.86
CA ARG A 828 19.23 29.29 18.16
C ARG A 828 19.59 29.42 19.66
N GLY A 829 18.90 28.65 20.50
CA GLY A 829 19.30 28.25 21.84
C GLY A 829 19.97 26.90 21.69
N GLN A 830 21.00 26.67 22.50
CA GLN A 830 21.78 25.45 22.46
C GLN A 830 20.87 24.23 22.50
N VAL A 831 21.09 23.27 21.59
CA VAL A 831 20.70 21.87 21.83
C VAL A 831 21.50 21.46 23.05
N GLN A 832 20.90 21.64 24.23
CA GLN A 832 21.52 21.32 25.48
C GLN A 832 21.47 19.79 25.57
N GLU A 833 22.64 19.14 25.51
CA GLU A 833 22.73 17.72 25.83
C GLU A 833 21.97 17.50 27.13
N ALA A 834 20.96 16.63 27.09
CA ALA A 834 20.20 16.30 28.27
C ALA A 834 21.18 15.78 29.32
N ALA A 835 21.22 16.42 30.48
CA ALA A 835 22.13 16.04 31.56
C ALA A 835 21.98 14.54 31.85
N PRO A 836 23.07 13.79 32.07
CA PRO A 836 23.03 12.35 32.17
C PRO A 836 22.10 11.93 33.32
N THR A 837 20.93 11.40 32.95
CA THR A 837 20.13 10.57 33.85
C THR A 837 21.00 9.39 34.28
N PRO A 838 20.94 8.95 35.55
CA PRO A 838 21.75 7.84 36.02
C PRO A 838 21.48 6.62 35.15
N SER A 839 22.56 6.07 34.58
CA SER A 839 22.50 4.96 33.63
C SER A 839 21.69 3.80 34.21
N VAL A 840 20.56 3.48 33.57
CA VAL A 840 19.90 2.20 33.78
C VAL A 840 20.75 1.17 33.04
N PRO A 841 21.41 0.21 33.74
CA PRO A 841 22.31 -0.71 33.07
C PRO A 841 21.51 -1.65 32.15
N GLY A 842 21.62 -1.43 30.85
CA GLY A 842 21.22 -2.42 29.83
C GLY A 842 20.15 -2.04 28.82
N SER A 843 19.78 -0.76 28.63
CA SER A 843 18.93 -0.35 27.49
C SER A 843 19.71 -0.42 26.17
N HIS A 844 19.85 -1.62 25.62
CA HIS A 844 20.49 -1.84 24.32
C HIS A 844 19.44 -1.94 23.21
N LEU A 845 19.75 -1.38 22.03
CA LEU A 845 18.94 -1.41 20.80
C LEU A 845 18.25 -2.76 20.51
N TRP A 846 18.93 -3.87 20.76
CA TRP A 846 18.40 -5.20 20.48
C TRP A 846 17.30 -5.68 21.45
N GLN A 847 17.07 -5.00 22.57
CA GLN A 847 15.90 -5.23 23.44
C GLN A 847 14.62 -4.61 22.88
N LEU A 848 14.73 -3.63 21.98
CA LEU A 848 13.60 -2.98 21.33
C LEU A 848 13.06 -3.77 20.13
N GLY A 849 13.69 -4.90 19.81
CA GLY A 849 13.41 -5.72 18.64
C GLY A 849 14.07 -5.15 17.38
N MET A 850 14.83 -6.01 16.70
CA MET A 850 15.11 -5.86 15.27
C MET A 850 14.37 -7.01 14.58
N PRO A 851 13.64 -6.80 13.47
CA PRO A 851 13.01 -7.88 12.75
C PRO A 851 14.06 -8.85 12.23
N GLN A 852 14.05 -10.10 12.71
CA GLN A 852 14.71 -11.18 12.01
C GLN A 852 13.81 -11.57 10.83
N GLY A 853 14.26 -11.27 9.61
CA GLY A 853 13.68 -11.83 8.40
C GLY A 853 13.89 -13.34 8.36
N ALA A 854 12.98 -14.09 8.98
CA ALA A 854 13.06 -15.54 9.09
C ALA A 854 12.57 -16.23 7.80
N THR A 855 13.38 -16.16 6.75
CA THR A 855 13.18 -16.96 5.51
C THR A 855 13.77 -18.36 5.66
N THR A 856 13.33 -19.11 6.68
CA THR A 856 13.66 -20.53 6.81
C THR A 856 12.94 -21.36 5.75
N ARG A 857 13.63 -21.64 4.65
CA ARG A 857 13.24 -22.67 3.68
C ARG A 857 13.16 -24.03 4.39
N PRO A 858 12.15 -24.88 4.13
CA PRO A 858 12.10 -26.21 4.71
C PRO A 858 13.30 -27.04 4.23
N SER A 859 13.96 -27.74 5.15
CA SER A 859 15.10 -28.60 4.84
C SER A 859 14.70 -29.70 3.87
N ALA A 860 15.40 -29.81 2.73
CA ALA A 860 15.18 -30.90 1.80
C ALA A 860 15.48 -32.26 2.48
N PRO A 861 14.67 -33.31 2.24
CA PRO A 861 14.94 -34.63 2.80
C PRO A 861 16.28 -35.15 2.28
N ALA A 862 17.06 -35.74 3.18
CA ALA A 862 18.44 -36.16 2.90
C ALA A 862 18.52 -37.06 1.65
N ARG A 863 19.30 -36.63 0.66
CA ARG A 863 19.57 -37.43 -0.55
C ARG A 863 20.27 -38.74 -0.15
N GLN A 864 19.57 -39.87 -0.34
CA GLN A 864 20.26 -41.16 -0.43
C GLN A 864 21.20 -41.14 -1.65
N PRO A 865 22.38 -41.79 -1.58
CA PRO A 865 23.35 -41.78 -2.67
C PRO A 865 22.86 -42.63 -3.85
N GLN A 866 22.21 -41.99 -4.83
CA GLN A 866 21.93 -42.62 -6.12
C GLN A 866 23.14 -42.57 -7.06
N GLN A 867 23.24 -43.62 -7.88
CA GLN A 867 24.44 -43.99 -8.65
C GLN A 867 24.72 -43.02 -9.80
N GLN A 868 26.00 -42.89 -10.17
CA GLN A 868 26.44 -42.11 -11.33
C GLN A 868 25.88 -42.70 -12.64
N PRO A 869 25.32 -41.88 -13.55
CA PRO A 869 25.13 -42.24 -14.95
C PRO A 869 26.48 -42.23 -15.71
N PRO A 870 26.66 -43.05 -16.75
CA PRO A 870 27.90 -43.09 -17.54
C PRO A 870 28.06 -41.84 -18.42
N GLY A 871 29.31 -41.44 -18.66
CA GLY A 871 29.64 -40.23 -19.40
C GLY A 871 29.41 -40.33 -20.92
N HIS A 872 29.13 -39.19 -21.54
CA HIS A 872 29.09 -39.01 -22.99
C HIS A 872 30.26 -38.11 -23.44
N GLU A 873 31.04 -38.60 -24.40
CA GLU A 873 32.06 -37.81 -25.11
C GLU A 873 31.42 -36.79 -26.07
N PRO A 874 32.06 -35.63 -26.33
CA PRO A 874 31.58 -34.64 -27.28
C PRO A 874 31.97 -34.98 -28.73
N PRO A 875 31.05 -34.93 -29.71
CA PRO A 875 31.41 -35.03 -31.12
C PRO A 875 31.95 -33.69 -31.67
N THR A 876 32.99 -33.76 -32.49
CA THR A 876 33.55 -32.62 -33.26
C THR A 876 32.85 -32.46 -34.62
N PRO A 877 32.92 -31.27 -35.28
CA PRO A 877 31.94 -30.85 -36.28
C PRO A 877 32.31 -31.17 -37.74
N THR A 878 31.31 -31.15 -38.63
CA THR A 878 31.45 -30.94 -40.09
C THR A 878 30.16 -30.27 -40.66
N PRO A 879 30.20 -29.57 -41.82
CA PRO A 879 29.38 -28.36 -41.99
C PRO A 879 28.33 -28.34 -43.13
N THR A 880 27.33 -27.46 -42.95
CA THR A 880 26.57 -26.64 -43.95
C THR A 880 26.04 -27.25 -45.27
N VAL A 881 24.72 -27.49 -45.34
CA VAL A 881 23.75 -27.21 -46.44
C VAL A 881 22.33 -27.13 -45.81
N GLY A 882 21.32 -26.34 -46.23
CA GLY A 882 21.29 -25.20 -47.16
C GLY A 882 19.95 -25.00 -47.92
N MET A 883 19.11 -24.06 -47.47
CA MET A 883 17.83 -23.57 -48.05
C MET A 883 16.58 -24.48 -48.03
N GLY A 884 15.40 -23.86 -47.84
CA GLY A 884 14.08 -24.41 -48.25
C GLY A 884 12.92 -24.08 -47.31
N ASP A 885 12.15 -23.04 -47.67
CA ASP A 885 10.80 -22.62 -47.21
C ASP A 885 10.55 -22.29 -45.71
#